data_AF-A0A7S1PB20-F1
#
_entry.id   AF-A0A7S1PB20-F1
#
_cell.length_a   1.000
_cell.length_b   1.000
_cell.length_c   1.000
_cell.angle_alpha   90.00
_cell.angle_beta   90.00
_cell.angle_gamma   90.00
#
_symmetry.space_group_name_H-M   'P 1'
#
loop_
_entity.id
_entity.type
_entity.pdbx_description
1 polymer ?
#
loop_
_entity_poly.entity_id
_entity_poly.type
_entity_poly.pdbx_seq_one_letter_code
_entity_poly.pdbx_strand_id
1 'polypeptide(L)'
;PLADLVPIDEGCGSDSSTLDSVVDFLTMAGRPIEHVIMMLVPEAWQNNSSMTEEKRAFYQYHSCMMEPWDGPALVAFTDGKKLGATLDRNGLRPGRYYITVDDRLILGSEVGVVDVASSQIRFKGRLRPGRMLLIDFQQKRLVEDEALKASISRMHPYAEWVKKNTVRLADLTQPVLGDDLKAELMLDDKKMIRRMKMFGYSYEKFDMLVAPMAKRSAESLGSMGNDIPLACLSKLPRNPADYFAQMFAQATNPAIDPIREANVMSLECPIGPEQDLLKETPQHCNRIVLEEPVLDPGRFRALVSLEGFPAHRIDITWDSRDGPAWMETRMKEVCREASDAVSSGKAIIVLSDRRFNESRVPIFASLIVGAVHQHLIQQKLRSDCALVIETGDAFEVHQICVLLGFGADAIYPYMAYHSLSRVRFSQNEPKMELAKMIENYRVAVHAGVLKVMSKFGISTLMSYKGAGMFQAVGLSQKVIDTCFTGCASVIGGVGLDVFAVDALRLHNQAFPRRELPPLVDMDVEEFDEDGVYHFRSIHDTELHMNHPDSIAKVQDAARRNSRESYREFSDFQNALVDRCELRGSFELALDKCTPIAIEEVESVAAIVKRFATGAMSYGSISEEAHKALAIAMNRIGGRSNTGEGGESDDRYLPGANGENKRSAIKQIASGRFGVTSQYLVNADELQIKLAQGAKPGEGGELPGHKVVGKIAETRKSTPGVGLISPPPHHDMYSIEDVAQLISDLKNANPEARVSVKLVSKVGVGIIAAGIVKGKTDHLLISGMSGGTGAAKWTSIKHAGLPWEIGLAETHQTLVLNGLREKVILQTDGQIKTGRDVVYAALLGAEEVCFSTQPLIALGCIMMRKCHLNTCPVGIATQDEELRKKFTGKPE
;
A
#
# COMPACT_ATOMS: atom_id res chain seq x y z
N PRO A 1 29.04 8.02 -31.35
CA PRO A 1 29.37 6.82 -30.55
C PRO A 1 28.21 6.44 -29.62
N LEU A 2 28.06 5.18 -29.19
CA LEU A 2 26.97 4.81 -28.27
C LEU A 2 27.00 5.63 -26.97
N ALA A 3 28.19 6.06 -26.55
CA ALA A 3 28.40 6.93 -25.39
C ALA A 3 27.75 8.32 -25.54
N ASP A 4 27.56 8.81 -26.77
CA ASP A 4 26.93 10.12 -27.02
C ASP A 4 25.39 10.06 -26.87
N LEU A 5 24.82 8.86 -26.79
CA LEU A 5 23.38 8.63 -26.63
C LEU A 5 22.99 8.48 -25.15
N VAL A 6 23.95 8.44 -24.22
CA VAL A 6 23.68 8.22 -22.78
C VAL A 6 23.67 9.57 -22.05
N PRO A 7 22.69 9.84 -21.17
CA PRO A 7 21.59 8.94 -20.79
C PRO A 7 20.47 8.91 -21.85
N ILE A 8 19.84 7.73 -22.01
CA ILE A 8 18.71 7.54 -22.95
C ILE A 8 17.49 8.37 -22.52
N ASP A 9 17.35 8.56 -21.21
CA ASP A 9 16.36 9.45 -20.61
C ASP A 9 17.08 10.51 -19.77
N GLU A 10 16.79 11.77 -20.04
CA GLU A 10 17.33 12.90 -19.27
C GLU A 10 16.65 13.06 -17.90
N GLY A 11 15.56 12.31 -17.64
CA GLY A 11 14.85 12.27 -16.35
C GLY A 11 13.98 13.50 -16.08
N CYS A 12 13.82 14.38 -17.07
CA CYS A 12 13.06 15.62 -16.99
C CYS A 12 11.75 15.60 -17.83
N GLY A 13 11.58 14.57 -18.67
CA GLY A 13 10.38 14.35 -19.48
C GLY A 13 9.21 13.74 -18.70
N SER A 14 8.06 13.58 -19.35
CA SER A 14 6.96 12.79 -18.81
C SER A 14 7.22 11.28 -18.96
N ASP A 15 6.47 10.45 -18.25
CA ASP A 15 6.44 8.99 -18.41
C ASP A 15 6.36 8.54 -19.88
N SER A 16 5.48 9.16 -20.66
CA SER A 16 5.28 8.88 -22.08
C SER A 16 6.49 9.29 -22.93
N SER A 17 7.19 10.37 -22.55
CA SER A 17 8.42 10.79 -23.21
C SER A 17 9.55 9.81 -22.94
N THR A 18 9.65 9.29 -21.71
CA THR A 18 10.64 8.26 -21.37
C THR A 18 10.38 6.98 -22.15
N LEU A 19 9.11 6.54 -22.23
CA LEU A 19 8.74 5.37 -23.05
C LEU A 19 9.12 5.57 -24.52
N ASP A 20 8.83 6.75 -25.09
CA ASP A 20 9.17 7.11 -26.47
C ASP A 20 10.68 7.03 -26.71
N SER A 21 11.50 7.63 -25.85
CA SER A 21 12.96 7.58 -25.96
C SER A 21 13.52 6.16 -25.96
N VAL A 22 12.97 5.27 -25.12
CA VAL A 22 13.39 3.86 -25.05
C VAL A 22 12.92 3.09 -26.30
N VAL A 23 11.70 3.33 -26.77
CA VAL A 23 11.17 2.74 -28.01
C VAL A 23 12.04 3.14 -29.20
N ASP A 24 12.37 4.42 -29.33
CA ASP A 24 13.21 4.95 -30.39
C ASP A 24 14.62 4.36 -30.33
N PHE A 25 15.24 4.33 -29.16
CA PHE A 25 16.59 3.77 -28.99
C PHE A 25 16.66 2.30 -29.44
N LEU A 26 15.72 1.46 -28.99
CA LEU A 26 15.70 0.04 -29.33
C LEU A 26 15.33 -0.22 -30.80
N THR A 27 14.45 0.62 -31.35
CA THR A 27 14.07 0.53 -32.77
C THR A 27 15.24 0.93 -33.66
N MET A 28 15.93 2.03 -33.34
CA MET A 28 17.14 2.48 -34.05
C MET A 28 18.30 1.49 -33.93
N ALA A 29 18.37 0.72 -32.84
CA ALA A 29 19.34 -0.35 -32.66
C ALA A 29 19.06 -1.58 -33.57
N GLY A 30 17.91 -1.63 -34.25
CA GLY A 30 17.60 -2.60 -35.31
C GLY A 30 16.44 -3.54 -35.02
N ARG A 31 15.77 -3.43 -33.87
CA ARG A 31 14.56 -4.23 -33.57
C ARG A 31 13.34 -3.64 -34.28
N PRO A 32 12.44 -4.46 -34.86
CA PRO A 32 11.17 -3.97 -35.37
C PRO A 32 10.35 -3.29 -34.26
N ILE A 33 9.66 -2.18 -34.55
CA ILE A 33 8.91 -1.44 -33.54
C ILE A 33 7.85 -2.30 -32.83
N GLU A 34 7.19 -3.20 -33.56
CA GLU A 34 6.22 -4.16 -32.97
C GLU A 34 6.86 -5.13 -31.95
N HIS A 35 8.12 -5.49 -32.15
CA HIS A 35 8.90 -6.32 -31.22
C HIS A 35 9.21 -5.52 -29.96
N VAL A 36 9.71 -4.30 -30.13
CA VAL A 36 10.02 -3.39 -29.00
C VAL A 36 8.78 -3.16 -28.14
N ILE A 37 7.63 -2.90 -28.75
CA ILE A 37 6.37 -2.75 -28.01
C ILE A 37 5.95 -4.03 -27.30
N MET A 38 6.11 -5.22 -27.92
CA MET A 38 5.85 -6.49 -27.23
C MET A 38 6.81 -6.78 -26.08
N MET A 39 8.02 -6.21 -26.10
CA MET A 39 9.01 -6.34 -25.03
C MET A 39 8.69 -5.40 -23.86
N LEU A 40 8.37 -4.13 -24.13
CA LEU A 40 8.09 -3.11 -23.11
C LEU A 40 6.68 -3.24 -22.51
N VAL A 41 5.68 -3.57 -23.34
CA VAL A 41 4.27 -3.72 -22.94
C VAL A 41 3.80 -5.16 -23.22
N PRO A 42 4.35 -6.16 -22.51
CA PRO A 42 4.06 -7.57 -22.77
C PRO A 42 2.66 -7.97 -22.29
N GLU A 43 2.06 -8.93 -23.01
CA GLU A 43 0.83 -9.62 -22.55
C GLU A 43 1.03 -10.26 -21.17
N ALA A 44 -0.06 -10.45 -20.42
CA ALA A 44 -0.05 -11.33 -19.25
C ALA A 44 0.16 -12.78 -19.70
N TRP A 45 1.39 -13.29 -19.54
CA TRP A 45 1.81 -14.58 -20.07
C TRP A 45 2.00 -15.65 -18.99
N GLN A 46 2.47 -15.29 -17.80
CA GLN A 46 2.87 -16.21 -16.74
C GLN A 46 1.76 -17.20 -16.37
N ASN A 47 0.55 -16.68 -16.12
CA ASN A 47 -0.60 -17.49 -15.68
C ASN A 47 -1.59 -17.84 -16.80
N ASN A 48 -1.26 -17.58 -18.08
CA ASN A 48 -2.17 -17.78 -19.19
C ASN A 48 -2.01 -19.16 -19.84
N SER A 49 -2.77 -20.17 -19.42
CA SER A 49 -2.68 -21.54 -19.96
C SER A 49 -3.04 -21.69 -21.45
N SER A 50 -3.73 -20.72 -22.04
CA SER A 50 -4.15 -20.75 -23.46
C SER A 50 -3.10 -20.21 -24.44
N MET A 51 -2.01 -19.63 -23.94
CA MET A 51 -0.95 -19.05 -24.76
C MET A 51 -0.07 -20.15 -25.39
N THR A 52 0.24 -20.00 -26.69
CA THR A 52 1.14 -20.90 -27.43
C THR A 52 2.54 -20.93 -26.83
N GLU A 53 3.23 -22.06 -27.00
CA GLU A 53 4.58 -22.26 -26.46
C GLU A 53 5.58 -21.24 -27.01
N GLU A 54 5.54 -20.97 -28.31
CA GLU A 54 6.47 -20.02 -28.93
C GLU A 54 6.27 -18.60 -28.40
N LYS A 55 5.01 -18.17 -28.22
CA LYS A 55 4.71 -16.84 -27.69
C LYS A 55 5.07 -16.73 -26.21
N ARG A 56 4.80 -17.76 -25.41
CA ARG A 56 5.24 -17.82 -24.02
C ARG A 56 6.76 -17.73 -23.92
N ALA A 57 7.48 -18.52 -24.73
CA ALA A 57 8.93 -18.52 -24.74
C ALA A 57 9.52 -17.17 -25.15
N PHE A 58 8.88 -16.47 -26.10
CA PHE A 58 9.25 -15.09 -26.43
C PHE A 58 9.16 -14.18 -25.21
N TYR A 59 8.03 -14.16 -24.51
CA TYR A 59 7.88 -13.27 -23.35
C TYR A 59 8.78 -13.67 -22.17
N GLN A 60 8.95 -14.98 -21.94
CA GLN A 60 9.85 -15.48 -20.91
C GLN A 60 11.31 -15.05 -21.20
N TYR A 61 11.77 -15.20 -22.45
CA TYR A 61 13.09 -14.74 -22.86
C TYR A 61 13.27 -13.23 -22.64
N HIS A 62 12.30 -12.42 -23.10
CA HIS A 62 12.38 -10.96 -23.00
C HIS A 62 12.25 -10.45 -21.56
N SER A 63 11.57 -11.19 -20.68
CA SER A 63 11.52 -10.87 -19.25
C SER A 63 12.91 -10.91 -18.58
N CYS A 64 13.88 -11.64 -19.16
CA CYS A 64 15.26 -11.63 -18.69
C CYS A 64 16.04 -10.38 -19.11
N MET A 65 15.49 -9.57 -20.03
CA MET A 65 16.15 -8.39 -20.60
C MET A 65 15.49 -7.07 -20.18
N MET A 66 14.18 -7.07 -19.99
CA MET A 66 13.40 -5.86 -19.77
C MET A 66 12.19 -6.16 -18.88
N GLU A 67 12.00 -5.35 -17.86
CA GLU A 67 10.80 -5.33 -17.05
C GLU A 67 9.61 -4.68 -17.77
N PRO A 68 8.37 -5.13 -17.50
CA PRO A 68 7.19 -4.48 -18.06
C PRO A 68 7.05 -3.02 -17.63
N TRP A 69 6.73 -2.16 -18.58
CA TRP A 69 6.34 -0.78 -18.35
C TRP A 69 4.82 -0.74 -18.11
N ASP A 70 4.43 -0.94 -16.86
CA ASP A 70 3.04 -1.15 -16.46
C ASP A 70 2.28 0.17 -16.22
N GLY A 71 0.95 0.09 -16.28
CA GLY A 71 0.04 1.22 -16.11
C GLY A 71 -1.01 1.30 -17.22
N PRO A 72 -2.09 2.09 -17.05
CA PRO A 72 -3.12 2.26 -18.07
C PRO A 72 -2.53 2.87 -19.35
N ALA A 73 -2.62 2.16 -20.47
CA ALA A 73 -2.04 2.66 -21.71
C ALA A 73 -2.88 2.28 -22.95
N LEU A 74 -3.08 3.26 -23.82
CA LEU A 74 -3.35 3.07 -25.24
C LEU A 74 -2.15 3.65 -25.98
N VAL A 75 -1.27 2.78 -26.48
CA VAL A 75 -0.05 3.18 -27.18
C VAL A 75 -0.31 3.10 -28.68
N ALA A 76 -0.24 4.23 -29.38
CA ALA A 76 -0.17 4.29 -30.84
C ALA A 76 1.26 4.60 -31.26
N PHE A 77 1.81 3.85 -32.20
CA PHE A 77 3.23 3.90 -32.55
C PHE A 77 3.45 3.78 -34.06
N THR A 78 4.55 4.35 -34.56
CA THR A 78 4.92 4.29 -35.98
C THR A 78 6.42 4.45 -36.18
N ASP A 79 6.97 3.74 -37.16
CA ASP A 79 8.34 3.93 -37.69
C ASP A 79 8.32 4.62 -39.06
N GLY A 80 7.18 5.19 -39.46
CA GLY A 80 6.92 5.75 -40.79
C GLY A 80 6.62 4.73 -41.89
N LYS A 81 6.83 3.42 -41.65
CA LYS A 81 6.51 2.33 -42.59
C LYS A 81 5.33 1.48 -42.13
N LYS A 82 5.14 1.41 -40.83
CA LYS A 82 4.03 0.73 -40.14
C LYS A 82 3.37 1.70 -39.17
N LEU A 83 2.08 1.51 -38.96
CA LEU A 83 1.31 2.19 -37.93
C LEU A 83 0.63 1.13 -37.08
N GLY A 84 0.82 1.17 -35.77
CA GLY A 84 0.23 0.21 -34.86
C GLY A 84 -0.38 0.85 -33.63
N ALA A 85 -1.20 0.06 -32.95
CA ALA A 85 -1.72 0.40 -31.64
C ALA A 85 -1.87 -0.84 -30.76
N THR A 86 -1.58 -0.70 -29.47
CA THR A 86 -1.80 -1.73 -28.44
C THR A 86 -2.38 -1.11 -27.18
N LEU A 87 -2.97 -1.97 -26.35
CA LEU A 87 -3.30 -1.63 -24.97
C LEU A 87 -2.26 -2.21 -24.02
N ASP A 88 -2.27 -1.71 -22.80
CA ASP A 88 -1.62 -2.36 -21.66
C ASP A 88 -2.17 -3.78 -21.42
N ARG A 89 -1.50 -4.54 -20.54
CA ARG A 89 -1.83 -5.95 -20.26
C ARG A 89 -3.23 -6.16 -19.68
N ASN A 90 -3.79 -5.14 -19.03
CA ASN A 90 -5.09 -5.16 -18.36
C ASN A 90 -6.18 -4.52 -19.25
N GLY A 91 -5.77 -3.75 -20.27
CA GLY A 91 -6.65 -3.02 -21.18
C GLY A 91 -7.47 -1.95 -20.46
N LEU A 92 -6.78 -1.13 -19.67
CA LEU A 92 -7.38 -0.13 -18.78
C LEU A 92 -7.78 1.16 -19.51
N ARG A 93 -7.36 1.33 -20.77
CA ARG A 93 -7.81 2.42 -21.64
C ARG A 93 -8.66 1.91 -22.81
N PRO A 94 -9.66 2.69 -23.27
CA PRO A 94 -10.47 2.28 -24.40
C PRO A 94 -9.74 2.51 -25.73
N GLY A 95 -9.82 1.55 -26.66
CA GLY A 95 -9.36 1.70 -28.03
C GLY A 95 -10.39 1.13 -29.01
N ARG A 96 -11.03 2.00 -29.81
CA ARG A 96 -12.11 1.66 -30.76
C ARG A 96 -11.66 1.99 -32.16
N TYR A 97 -12.00 1.13 -33.13
CA TYR A 97 -11.65 1.41 -34.51
C TYR A 97 -12.72 1.04 -35.53
N TYR A 98 -12.71 1.77 -36.65
CA TYR A 98 -13.52 1.51 -37.82
C TYR A 98 -12.63 1.20 -39.02
N ILE A 99 -13.07 0.24 -39.83
CA ILE A 99 -12.54 0.03 -41.18
C ILE A 99 -13.66 0.41 -42.13
N THR A 100 -13.35 1.32 -43.05
CA THR A 100 -14.32 1.84 -44.02
C THR A 100 -14.28 1.05 -45.33
N VAL A 101 -15.30 1.23 -46.17
CA VAL A 101 -15.38 0.60 -47.49
C VAL A 101 -14.32 1.12 -48.46
N ASP A 102 -13.80 2.34 -48.23
CA ASP A 102 -12.70 2.96 -48.98
C ASP A 102 -11.33 2.75 -48.30
N ASP A 103 -11.20 1.68 -47.50
CA ASP A 103 -9.95 1.18 -46.90
C ASP A 103 -9.23 2.18 -45.95
N ARG A 104 -9.98 3.10 -45.33
CA ARG A 104 -9.47 3.90 -44.21
C ARG A 104 -9.67 3.19 -42.88
N LEU A 105 -8.66 3.24 -42.03
CA LEU A 105 -8.72 2.84 -40.64
C LEU A 105 -8.78 4.08 -39.75
N ILE A 106 -9.80 4.15 -38.90
CA ILE A 106 -9.99 5.23 -37.94
C ILE A 106 -9.92 4.61 -36.56
N LEU A 107 -8.90 4.97 -35.78
CA LEU A 107 -8.72 4.56 -34.39
C LEU A 107 -8.96 5.76 -33.48
N GLY A 108 -9.70 5.57 -32.39
CA GLY A 108 -9.90 6.59 -31.37
C GLY A 108 -10.20 5.96 -30.01
N SER A 109 -10.07 6.76 -28.96
CA SER A 109 -10.44 6.35 -27.59
C SER A 109 -11.94 6.13 -27.46
N GLU A 110 -12.74 6.85 -28.26
CA GLU A 110 -14.21 6.77 -28.28
C GLU A 110 -14.77 6.49 -29.67
N VAL A 111 -16.05 6.14 -29.70
CA VAL A 111 -16.83 6.00 -30.94
C VAL A 111 -17.48 7.34 -31.29
N GLY A 112 -17.52 7.69 -32.58
CA GLY A 112 -18.19 8.92 -33.04
C GLY A 112 -17.31 10.17 -33.07
N VAL A 113 -15.99 10.02 -32.86
CA VAL A 113 -15.00 11.10 -32.96
C VAL A 113 -14.79 11.64 -34.38
N VAL A 114 -15.11 10.84 -35.39
CA VAL A 114 -15.10 11.22 -36.81
C VAL A 114 -16.44 10.82 -37.40
N ASP A 115 -17.08 11.76 -38.10
CA ASP A 115 -18.36 11.52 -38.77
C ASP A 115 -18.15 10.63 -40.01
N VAL A 116 -18.73 9.44 -39.98
CA VAL A 116 -18.67 8.45 -41.05
C VAL A 116 -20.07 7.86 -41.23
N ALA A 117 -20.62 8.03 -42.42
CA ALA A 117 -21.90 7.44 -42.77
C ALA A 117 -21.89 5.93 -42.53
N SER A 118 -22.94 5.40 -41.88
CA SER A 118 -23.00 3.97 -41.53
C SER A 118 -22.85 3.04 -42.74
N SER A 119 -23.26 3.47 -43.94
CA SER A 119 -23.08 2.75 -45.21
C SER A 119 -21.62 2.65 -45.67
N GLN A 120 -20.75 3.49 -45.16
CA GLN A 120 -19.30 3.49 -45.46
C GLN A 120 -18.50 2.65 -44.46
N ILE A 121 -19.12 2.09 -43.43
CA ILE A 121 -18.43 1.30 -42.41
C ILE A 121 -18.46 -0.18 -42.80
N ARG A 122 -17.30 -0.74 -43.12
CA ARG A 122 -17.13 -2.17 -43.40
C ARG A 122 -17.04 -2.98 -42.12
N PHE A 123 -16.33 -2.48 -41.11
CA PHE A 123 -16.12 -3.18 -39.84
C PHE A 123 -15.99 -2.21 -38.65
N LYS A 124 -16.50 -2.62 -37.49
CA LYS A 124 -16.34 -1.93 -36.20
C LYS A 124 -15.68 -2.87 -35.20
N GLY A 125 -14.53 -2.44 -34.65
CA GLY A 125 -13.73 -3.24 -33.73
C GLY A 125 -13.37 -2.49 -32.45
N ARG A 126 -12.75 -3.23 -31.53
CA ARG A 126 -12.08 -2.68 -30.35
C ARG A 126 -10.75 -3.41 -30.12
N LEU A 127 -9.77 -2.69 -29.61
CA LEU A 127 -8.58 -3.30 -29.02
C LEU A 127 -8.98 -4.06 -27.75
N ARG A 128 -8.28 -5.15 -27.47
CA ARG A 128 -8.47 -5.99 -26.30
C ARG A 128 -7.15 -6.05 -25.53
N PRO A 129 -7.18 -6.30 -24.20
CA PRO A 129 -5.97 -6.45 -23.42
C PRO A 129 -4.97 -7.37 -24.13
N GLY A 130 -3.75 -6.89 -24.27
CA GLY A 130 -2.68 -7.65 -24.91
C GLY A 130 -2.77 -7.84 -26.42
N ARG A 131 -3.80 -7.36 -27.15
CA ARG A 131 -3.87 -7.45 -28.61
C ARG A 131 -3.34 -6.19 -29.30
N MET A 132 -2.66 -6.37 -30.42
CA MET A 132 -2.10 -5.33 -31.25
C MET A 132 -2.83 -5.22 -32.59
N LEU A 133 -3.07 -4.00 -33.03
CA LEU A 133 -3.53 -3.65 -34.37
C LEU A 133 -2.34 -3.09 -35.13
N LEU A 134 -2.05 -3.59 -36.33
CA LEU A 134 -0.91 -3.12 -37.11
C LEU A 134 -1.26 -2.99 -38.59
N ILE A 135 -0.93 -1.85 -39.20
CA ILE A 135 -1.01 -1.60 -40.63
C ILE A 135 0.41 -1.57 -41.18
N ASP A 136 0.65 -2.34 -42.23
CA ASP A 136 1.88 -2.28 -43.01
C ASP A 136 1.59 -1.52 -44.30
N PHE A 137 2.16 -0.32 -44.45
CA PHE A 137 1.93 0.52 -45.62
C PHE A 137 2.65 0.01 -46.88
N GLN A 138 3.71 -0.78 -46.70
CA GLN A 138 4.43 -1.40 -47.83
C GLN A 138 3.63 -2.57 -48.39
N GLN A 139 3.06 -3.40 -47.51
CA GLN A 139 2.21 -4.54 -47.89
C GLN A 139 0.75 -4.13 -48.16
N LYS A 140 0.38 -2.87 -47.85
CA LYS A 140 -0.97 -2.31 -48.00
C LYS A 140 -2.05 -3.16 -47.35
N ARG A 141 -1.78 -3.70 -46.17
CA ARG A 141 -2.72 -4.58 -45.46
C ARG A 141 -2.72 -4.33 -43.97
N LEU A 142 -3.86 -4.67 -43.36
CA LEU A 142 -3.96 -4.88 -41.93
C LEU A 142 -3.33 -6.24 -41.59
N VAL A 143 -2.45 -6.25 -40.60
CA VAL A 143 -1.83 -7.47 -40.07
C VAL A 143 -2.64 -7.94 -38.88
N GLU A 144 -3.10 -9.19 -38.91
CA GLU A 144 -3.79 -9.80 -37.78
C GLU A 144 -2.85 -10.04 -36.60
N ASP A 145 -3.35 -9.84 -35.38
CA ASP A 145 -2.59 -9.96 -34.12
C ASP A 145 -1.86 -11.30 -34.00
N GLU A 146 -2.54 -12.41 -34.30
CA GLU A 146 -1.98 -13.76 -34.18
C GLU A 146 -0.84 -13.97 -35.18
N ALA A 147 -1.03 -13.54 -36.43
CA ALA A 147 -0.01 -13.64 -37.47
C ALA A 147 1.21 -12.76 -37.15
N LEU A 148 0.98 -11.54 -36.66
CA LEU A 148 2.01 -10.61 -36.23
C LEU A 148 2.88 -11.22 -35.13
N LYS A 149 2.26 -11.64 -34.03
CA LYS A 149 2.98 -12.18 -32.87
C LYS A 149 3.65 -13.50 -33.18
N ALA A 150 3.03 -14.35 -33.99
CA ALA A 150 3.67 -15.59 -34.42
C ALA A 150 4.91 -15.33 -35.27
N SER A 151 4.93 -14.26 -36.09
CA SER A 151 6.12 -13.91 -36.86
C SER A 151 7.26 -13.45 -35.95
N ILE A 152 6.96 -12.63 -34.93
CA ILE A 152 7.93 -12.11 -33.97
C ILE A 152 8.45 -13.22 -33.06
N SER A 153 7.55 -14.02 -32.48
CA SER A 153 7.91 -15.10 -31.56
C SER A 153 8.67 -16.26 -32.22
N ARG A 154 8.80 -16.25 -33.55
CA ARG A 154 9.54 -17.24 -34.35
C ARG A 154 10.81 -16.66 -35.00
N MET A 155 11.16 -15.39 -34.75
CA MET A 155 12.40 -14.81 -35.29
C MET A 155 13.65 -15.55 -34.81
N HIS A 156 13.61 -16.06 -33.58
CA HIS A 156 14.64 -16.89 -32.98
C HIS A 156 14.03 -18.11 -32.29
N PRO A 157 14.82 -19.18 -32.04
CA PRO A 157 14.35 -20.37 -31.34
C PRO A 157 14.28 -20.13 -29.82
N TYR A 158 13.49 -19.14 -29.38
CA TYR A 158 13.39 -18.73 -27.98
C TYR A 158 13.02 -19.89 -27.04
N ALA A 159 12.13 -20.79 -27.47
CA ALA A 159 11.75 -21.96 -26.68
C ALA A 159 12.94 -22.90 -26.41
N GLU A 160 13.80 -23.09 -27.41
CA GLU A 160 15.02 -23.88 -27.25
C GLU A 160 16.01 -23.17 -26.32
N TRP A 161 16.17 -21.85 -26.47
CA TRP A 161 17.07 -21.06 -25.63
C TRP A 161 16.65 -21.11 -24.17
N VAL A 162 15.38 -20.79 -23.87
CA VAL A 162 14.84 -20.80 -22.52
C VAL A 162 14.98 -22.18 -21.89
N LYS A 163 14.57 -23.24 -22.60
CA LYS A 163 14.64 -24.62 -22.08
C LYS A 163 16.07 -25.08 -21.76
N LYS A 164 17.07 -24.64 -22.53
CA LYS A 164 18.46 -25.07 -22.36
C LYS A 164 19.26 -24.24 -21.36
N ASN A 165 18.94 -22.95 -21.20
CA ASN A 165 19.82 -22.03 -20.47
C ASN A 165 19.18 -21.50 -19.17
N THR A 166 17.86 -21.50 -19.04
CA THR A 166 17.20 -20.95 -17.84
C THR A 166 17.27 -21.93 -16.68
N VAL A 167 17.68 -21.43 -15.52
CA VAL A 167 17.66 -22.20 -14.26
C VAL A 167 16.44 -21.76 -13.46
N ARG A 168 15.48 -22.67 -13.25
CA ARG A 168 14.34 -22.41 -12.38
C ARG A 168 14.65 -22.88 -10.97
N LEU A 169 14.46 -22.01 -9.98
CA LEU A 169 14.77 -22.37 -8.60
C LEU A 169 13.82 -23.46 -8.07
N ALA A 170 12.56 -23.49 -8.51
CA ALA A 170 11.62 -24.54 -8.14
C ALA A 170 12.04 -25.95 -8.59
N ASP A 171 12.85 -26.07 -9.65
CA ASP A 171 13.33 -27.36 -10.16
C ASP A 171 14.51 -27.90 -9.33
N LEU A 172 15.11 -27.06 -8.47
CA LEU A 172 16.21 -27.46 -7.60
C LEU A 172 15.66 -28.08 -6.31
N THR A 173 15.83 -29.39 -6.15
CA THR A 173 15.33 -30.12 -4.98
C THR A 173 16.35 -30.12 -3.84
N GLN A 174 16.05 -29.40 -2.76
CA GLN A 174 16.69 -29.61 -1.47
C GLN A 174 15.65 -29.75 -0.36
N PRO A 175 15.88 -30.59 0.66
CA PRO A 175 14.94 -30.72 1.78
C PRO A 175 14.75 -29.37 2.47
N VAL A 176 13.52 -28.98 2.78
CA VAL A 176 13.23 -27.75 3.54
C VAL A 176 13.89 -27.83 4.92
N LEU A 177 13.72 -28.96 5.61
CA LEU A 177 14.29 -29.24 6.93
C LEU A 177 15.72 -29.80 6.80
N GLY A 178 16.69 -28.91 6.56
CA GLY A 178 18.12 -29.22 6.63
C GLY A 178 18.61 -29.36 8.08
N ASP A 179 19.80 -29.93 8.26
CA ASP A 179 20.35 -30.19 9.60
C ASP A 179 20.67 -28.89 10.37
N ASP A 180 21.02 -27.81 9.69
CA ASP A 180 21.23 -26.48 10.30
C ASP A 180 19.97 -25.95 10.97
N LEU A 181 18.82 -26.04 10.29
CA LEU A 181 17.54 -25.61 10.84
C LEU A 181 17.14 -26.52 12.00
N LYS A 182 17.35 -27.84 11.88
CA LYS A 182 17.09 -28.77 12.98
C LYS A 182 17.93 -28.44 14.21
N ALA A 183 19.22 -28.16 14.04
CA ALA A 183 20.11 -27.80 15.14
C ALA A 183 19.65 -26.51 15.85
N GLU A 184 19.19 -25.51 15.10
CA GLU A 184 18.64 -24.28 15.71
C GLU A 184 17.28 -24.48 16.38
N LEU A 185 16.47 -25.41 15.91
CA LEU A 185 15.22 -25.81 16.57
C LEU A 185 15.44 -26.58 17.88
N MET A 186 16.65 -27.11 18.12
CA MET A 186 17.03 -27.77 19.38
C MET A 186 17.48 -26.77 20.46
N LEU A 187 17.49 -25.46 20.17
CA LEU A 187 17.77 -24.44 21.18
C LEU A 187 16.69 -24.45 22.26
N ASP A 188 17.09 -24.19 23.51
CA ASP A 188 16.12 -23.98 24.58
C ASP A 188 15.28 -22.70 24.33
N ASP A 189 14.10 -22.66 24.98
CA ASP A 189 13.13 -21.58 24.80
C ASP A 189 13.69 -20.20 25.13
N LYS A 190 14.53 -20.09 26.16
CA LYS A 190 15.13 -18.82 26.61
C LYS A 190 16.03 -18.24 25.52
N LYS A 191 16.91 -19.06 24.95
CA LYS A 191 17.81 -18.64 23.86
C LYS A 191 17.05 -18.21 22.62
N MET A 192 15.99 -18.92 22.23
CA MET A 192 15.20 -18.52 21.07
C MET A 192 14.52 -17.17 21.27
N ILE A 193 13.97 -16.90 22.46
CA ILE A 193 13.33 -15.61 22.76
C ILE A 193 14.34 -14.47 22.70
N ARG A 194 15.54 -14.61 23.29
CA ARG A 194 16.60 -13.59 23.18
C ARG A 194 16.95 -13.29 21.72
N ARG A 195 17.11 -14.33 20.90
CA ARG A 195 17.37 -14.18 19.47
C ARG A 195 16.24 -13.44 18.76
N MET A 196 14.99 -13.72 19.08
CA MET A 196 13.84 -13.00 18.51
C MET A 196 13.79 -11.53 18.99
N LYS A 197 14.09 -11.25 20.26
CA LYS A 197 14.18 -9.87 20.78
C LYS A 197 15.23 -9.03 20.07
N MET A 198 16.39 -9.62 19.72
CA MET A 198 17.45 -8.95 18.95
C MET A 198 16.92 -8.36 17.63
N PHE A 199 15.96 -9.03 17.00
CA PHE A 199 15.36 -8.62 15.74
C PHE A 199 14.03 -7.87 15.90
N GLY A 200 13.68 -7.45 17.12
CA GLY A 200 12.50 -6.61 17.38
C GLY A 200 11.16 -7.35 17.36
N TYR A 201 11.17 -8.67 17.57
CA TYR A 201 9.95 -9.44 17.79
C TYR A 201 9.39 -9.17 19.17
N SER A 202 8.08 -9.05 19.22
CA SER A 202 7.31 -8.95 20.46
C SER A 202 6.18 -9.95 20.47
N TYR A 203 5.55 -10.12 21.63
CA TYR A 203 4.43 -11.03 21.76
C TYR A 203 3.32 -10.65 20.79
N GLU A 204 2.97 -9.36 20.74
CA GLU A 204 1.94 -8.84 19.86
C GLU A 204 2.24 -9.07 18.37
N LYS A 205 3.45 -8.74 17.89
CA LYS A 205 3.84 -8.94 16.48
C LYS A 205 3.80 -10.42 16.11
N PHE A 206 4.28 -11.29 16.99
CA PHE A 206 4.29 -12.72 16.75
C PHE A 206 2.87 -13.32 16.73
N ASP A 207 2.07 -13.07 17.77
CA ASP A 207 0.75 -13.68 17.94
C ASP A 207 -0.30 -13.12 16.98
N MET A 208 -0.21 -11.82 16.65
CA MET A 208 -1.18 -11.18 15.76
C MET A 208 -0.84 -11.25 14.27
N LEU A 209 0.44 -11.36 13.91
CA LEU A 209 0.88 -11.28 12.52
C LEU A 209 1.50 -12.60 12.06
N VAL A 210 2.61 -13.02 12.68
CA VAL A 210 3.41 -14.17 12.22
C VAL A 210 2.65 -15.49 12.39
N ALA A 211 2.13 -15.76 13.59
CA ALA A 211 1.43 -17.00 13.88
C ALA A 211 0.15 -17.19 13.03
N PRO A 212 -0.70 -16.16 12.80
CA PRO A 212 -1.85 -16.30 11.91
C PRO A 212 -1.47 -16.58 10.45
N MET A 213 -0.39 -15.97 9.94
CA MET A 213 0.12 -16.27 8.59
C MET A 213 0.55 -17.74 8.48
N ALA A 214 1.24 -18.27 9.49
CA ALA A 214 1.64 -19.68 9.53
C ALA A 214 0.46 -20.66 9.69
N LYS A 215 -0.60 -20.26 10.40
CA LYS A 215 -1.77 -21.11 10.65
C LYS A 215 -2.77 -21.12 9.50
N ARG A 216 -3.00 -19.96 8.87
CA ARG A 216 -4.14 -19.73 7.96
C ARG A 216 -3.72 -19.36 6.54
N SER A 217 -2.42 -19.25 6.27
CA SER A 217 -1.89 -18.80 4.97
C SER A 217 -2.42 -17.43 4.54
N ALA A 218 -2.78 -16.57 5.50
CA ALA A 218 -3.34 -15.26 5.23
C ALA A 218 -2.99 -14.28 6.35
N GLU A 219 -2.76 -13.02 5.99
CA GLU A 219 -2.62 -11.92 6.93
C GLU A 219 -3.90 -11.71 7.77
N SER A 220 -3.71 -11.39 9.05
CA SER A 220 -4.79 -11.04 9.97
C SER A 220 -5.51 -9.74 9.58
N LEU A 221 -6.81 -9.72 9.85
CA LEU A 221 -7.58 -8.48 9.85
C LEU A 221 -7.42 -7.74 11.19
N GLY A 222 -7.40 -6.43 11.10
CA GLY A 222 -7.45 -5.48 12.19
C GLY A 222 -8.63 -4.55 12.06
N SER A 223 -8.77 -3.63 13.02
CA SER A 223 -9.75 -2.55 12.97
C SER A 223 -9.30 -1.33 13.77
N MET A 224 -10.04 -0.23 13.62
CA MET A 224 -9.67 1.12 14.05
C MET A 224 -8.46 1.68 13.27
N GLY A 225 -8.06 2.91 13.59
CA GLY A 225 -6.98 3.61 12.91
C GLY A 225 -5.63 3.40 13.58
N ASN A 226 -4.57 3.85 12.90
CA ASN A 226 -3.27 3.98 13.52
C ASN A 226 -3.24 5.23 14.40
N ASP A 227 -3.04 5.06 15.68
CA ASP A 227 -3.07 6.13 16.67
C ASP A 227 -1.84 6.14 17.58
N ILE A 228 -0.77 5.47 17.16
CA ILE A 228 0.53 5.52 17.79
C ILE A 228 1.36 6.68 17.21
N PRO A 229 2.45 7.09 17.86
CA PRO A 229 3.38 8.06 17.30
C PRO A 229 3.93 7.65 15.93
N LEU A 230 4.14 8.65 15.06
CA LEU A 230 4.99 8.47 13.88
C LEU A 230 6.34 7.88 14.30
N ALA A 231 6.96 7.06 13.44
CA ALA A 231 8.19 6.35 13.78
C ALA A 231 9.29 7.28 14.31
N CYS A 232 9.44 8.47 13.72
CA CYS A 232 10.37 9.50 14.14
C CYS A 232 10.05 10.19 15.49
N LEU A 233 8.83 10.04 16.01
CA LEU A 233 8.38 10.57 17.30
C LEU A 233 8.30 9.50 18.40
N SER A 234 8.44 8.22 18.03
CA SER A 234 8.46 7.09 18.95
C SER A 234 9.67 7.17 19.89
N LYS A 235 9.47 6.73 21.13
CA LYS A 235 10.58 6.51 22.10
C LYS A 235 11.10 5.07 22.09
N LEU A 236 10.35 4.15 21.49
CA LEU A 236 10.74 2.76 21.32
C LEU A 236 11.66 2.60 20.11
N PRO A 237 12.58 1.62 20.12
CA PRO A 237 13.39 1.31 18.94
C PRO A 237 12.50 1.01 17.73
N ARG A 238 12.79 1.64 16.59
CA ARG A 238 12.02 1.46 15.35
C ARG A 238 12.86 0.81 14.27
N ASN A 239 12.26 -0.12 13.52
CA ASN A 239 12.89 -0.62 12.31
C ASN A 239 12.85 0.51 11.26
N PRO A 240 13.92 0.74 10.47
CA PRO A 240 13.89 1.74 9.41
C PRO A 240 12.73 1.58 8.42
N ALA A 241 12.22 0.35 8.23
CA ALA A 241 11.01 0.09 7.44
C ALA A 241 9.78 0.87 7.95
N ASP A 242 9.66 1.12 9.26
CA ASP A 242 8.52 1.81 9.87
C ASP A 242 8.41 3.29 9.46
N TYR A 243 9.47 3.86 8.88
CA TYR A 243 9.50 5.25 8.39
C TYR A 243 8.94 5.40 6.98
N PHE A 244 8.68 4.29 6.29
CA PHE A 244 8.13 4.28 4.94
C PHE A 244 6.63 4.02 4.97
N ALA A 245 5.88 4.86 4.25
CA ALA A 245 4.51 4.56 3.88
C ALA A 245 4.47 4.05 2.43
N GLN A 246 3.67 3.02 2.19
CA GLN A 246 3.41 2.45 0.86
C GLN A 246 2.71 3.49 -0.01
N MET A 247 3.20 3.64 -1.24
CA MET A 247 2.49 4.43 -2.26
C MET A 247 1.26 3.68 -2.76
N PHE A 248 0.27 4.45 -3.22
CA PHE A 248 -0.96 3.94 -3.79
C PHE A 248 -1.48 4.86 -4.89
N ALA A 249 -2.26 4.29 -5.79
CA ALA A 249 -2.90 4.99 -6.89
C ALA A 249 -4.20 5.65 -6.40
N GLN A 250 -4.47 6.85 -6.89
CA GLN A 250 -5.78 7.51 -6.74
C GLN A 250 -5.99 8.50 -7.89
N ALA A 251 -7.11 8.36 -8.59
CA ALA A 251 -7.53 9.12 -9.78
C ALA A 251 -6.67 8.99 -11.05
N THR A 252 -5.34 9.11 -10.97
CA THR A 252 -4.44 9.10 -12.14
C THR A 252 -4.40 7.76 -12.85
N ASN A 253 -4.42 6.69 -12.06
CA ASN A 253 -4.41 5.31 -12.49
C ASN A 253 -5.18 4.48 -11.44
N PRO A 254 -5.68 3.28 -11.79
CA PRO A 254 -6.38 2.42 -10.86
C PRO A 254 -5.44 1.47 -10.11
N ALA A 255 -5.88 1.06 -8.93
CA ALA A 255 -5.37 -0.16 -8.29
C ALA A 255 -5.88 -1.41 -9.03
N ILE A 256 -5.23 -2.55 -8.82
CA ILE A 256 -5.62 -3.86 -9.38
C ILE A 256 -6.29 -4.71 -8.29
N ASP A 257 -7.18 -5.64 -8.64
CA ASP A 257 -7.69 -6.64 -7.68
C ASP A 257 -6.77 -7.87 -7.61
N PRO A 258 -5.92 -8.02 -6.57
CA PRO A 258 -4.94 -9.11 -6.50
C PRO A 258 -5.57 -10.50 -6.30
N ILE A 259 -6.88 -10.58 -6.06
CA ILE A 259 -7.61 -11.83 -5.86
C ILE A 259 -8.34 -12.21 -7.15
N ARG A 260 -9.12 -11.28 -7.71
CA ARG A 260 -9.99 -11.53 -8.88
C ARG A 260 -9.26 -11.39 -10.21
N GLU A 261 -8.21 -10.58 -10.25
CA GLU A 261 -7.37 -10.31 -11.40
C GLU A 261 -5.96 -10.92 -11.20
N ALA A 262 -5.85 -11.98 -10.38
CA ALA A 262 -4.58 -12.66 -10.10
C ALA A 262 -3.89 -13.21 -11.36
N ASN A 263 -4.64 -13.45 -12.44
CA ASN A 263 -4.12 -13.93 -13.72
C ASN A 263 -3.20 -12.92 -14.42
N VAL A 264 -3.32 -11.63 -14.15
CA VAL A 264 -2.45 -10.59 -14.74
C VAL A 264 -1.27 -10.25 -13.84
N MET A 265 -1.27 -10.71 -12.59
CA MET A 265 -0.20 -10.44 -11.63
C MET A 265 0.83 -11.57 -11.57
N SER A 266 2.08 -11.24 -11.22
CA SER A 266 3.13 -12.24 -11.04
C SER A 266 4.22 -11.78 -10.06
N LEU A 267 4.68 -12.71 -9.23
CA LEU A 267 5.90 -12.57 -8.43
C LEU A 267 7.13 -13.18 -9.09
N GLU A 268 6.95 -13.85 -10.24
CA GLU A 268 8.05 -14.45 -10.98
C GLU A 268 9.03 -13.38 -11.44
N CYS A 269 10.32 -13.58 -11.16
CA CYS A 269 11.37 -12.61 -11.45
C CYS A 269 12.68 -13.32 -11.81
N PRO A 270 13.28 -13.06 -12.98
CA PRO A 270 14.63 -13.48 -13.28
C PRO A 270 15.65 -12.61 -12.51
N ILE A 271 16.67 -13.26 -11.97
CA ILE A 271 17.74 -12.63 -11.18
C ILE A 271 19.11 -13.07 -11.68
N GLY A 272 20.15 -12.35 -11.23
CA GLY A 272 21.54 -12.61 -11.61
C GLY A 272 21.99 -11.75 -12.80
N PRO A 273 23.20 -12.01 -13.32
CA PRO A 273 23.85 -11.16 -14.31
C PRO A 273 23.01 -11.00 -15.57
N GLU A 274 22.93 -9.76 -16.06
CA GLU A 274 22.26 -9.39 -17.29
C GLU A 274 23.23 -9.36 -18.47
N GLN A 275 22.69 -9.21 -19.68
CA GLN A 275 23.46 -9.18 -20.91
C GLN A 275 23.12 -7.90 -21.69
N ASP A 276 23.88 -7.64 -22.75
CA ASP A 276 23.74 -6.46 -23.61
C ASP A 276 22.34 -6.37 -24.24
N LEU A 277 21.54 -5.42 -23.79
CA LEU A 277 20.15 -5.18 -24.21
C LEU A 277 19.98 -5.06 -25.74
N LEU A 278 21.03 -4.63 -26.46
CA LEU A 278 20.98 -4.42 -27.91
C LEU A 278 21.10 -5.72 -28.72
N LYS A 279 21.40 -6.85 -28.09
CA LYS A 279 21.60 -8.14 -28.77
C LYS A 279 20.53 -9.15 -28.40
N GLU A 280 20.44 -10.21 -29.18
CA GLU A 280 19.59 -11.38 -28.89
C GLU A 280 20.45 -12.63 -29.01
N THR A 281 20.78 -13.22 -27.86
CA THR A 281 21.59 -14.44 -27.77
C THR A 281 21.01 -15.41 -26.74
N PRO A 282 21.34 -16.72 -26.82
CA PRO A 282 20.92 -17.70 -25.81
C PRO A 282 21.35 -17.34 -24.38
N GLN A 283 22.46 -16.62 -24.23
CA GLN A 283 23.02 -16.24 -22.93
C GLN A 283 22.11 -15.31 -22.12
N HIS A 284 21.21 -14.55 -22.77
CA HIS A 284 20.29 -13.64 -22.08
C HIS A 284 19.34 -14.35 -21.12
N CYS A 285 18.96 -15.59 -21.44
CA CYS A 285 18.10 -16.41 -20.59
C CYS A 285 18.87 -17.35 -19.64
N ASN A 286 20.21 -17.24 -19.59
CA ASN A 286 21.05 -17.88 -18.56
C ASN A 286 20.97 -17.11 -17.23
N ARG A 287 19.75 -17.04 -16.69
CA ARG A 287 19.41 -16.38 -15.43
C ARG A 287 18.70 -17.36 -14.52
N ILE A 288 18.63 -17.00 -13.25
CA ILE A 288 17.90 -17.78 -12.24
C ILE A 288 16.50 -17.21 -12.17
N VAL A 289 15.48 -18.00 -12.51
CA VAL A 289 14.09 -17.60 -12.37
C VAL A 289 13.61 -17.99 -10.99
N LEU A 290 13.22 -16.97 -10.21
CA LEU A 290 12.54 -17.13 -8.94
C LEU A 290 11.04 -17.04 -9.19
N GLU A 291 10.28 -18.08 -8.85
CA GLU A 291 8.82 -18.01 -8.85
C GLU A 291 8.30 -17.04 -7.78
N GLU A 292 9.04 -16.93 -6.68
CA GLU A 292 8.65 -16.23 -5.47
C GLU A 292 9.89 -15.64 -4.77
N PRO A 293 9.85 -14.38 -4.30
CA PRO A 293 11.04 -13.72 -3.76
C PRO A 293 11.42 -14.15 -2.33
N VAL A 294 10.49 -14.79 -1.61
CA VAL A 294 10.72 -15.22 -0.21
C VAL A 294 11.04 -16.70 -0.19
N LEU A 295 12.29 -17.01 0.10
CA LEU A 295 12.86 -18.34 -0.02
C LEU A 295 12.62 -19.15 1.25
N ASP A 296 12.25 -20.41 1.11
CA ASP A 296 12.39 -21.38 2.20
C ASP A 296 13.87 -21.80 2.36
N PRO A 297 14.23 -22.47 3.47
CA PRO A 297 15.62 -22.87 3.70
C PRO A 297 16.22 -23.79 2.63
N GLY A 298 15.41 -24.66 2.00
CA GLY A 298 15.85 -25.54 0.93
C GLY A 298 16.18 -24.76 -0.33
N ARG A 299 15.27 -23.87 -0.75
CA ARG A 299 15.47 -22.96 -1.89
C ARG A 299 16.67 -22.02 -1.68
N PHE A 300 16.86 -21.48 -0.48
CA PHE A 300 18.02 -20.64 -0.17
C PHE A 300 19.35 -21.42 -0.31
N ARG A 301 19.44 -22.63 0.26
CA ARG A 301 20.64 -23.47 0.11
C ARG A 301 20.90 -23.85 -1.35
N ALA A 302 19.85 -24.19 -2.11
CA ALA A 302 19.96 -24.47 -3.53
C ALA A 302 20.51 -23.27 -4.31
N LEU A 303 20.00 -22.06 -4.01
CA LEU A 303 20.44 -20.83 -4.66
C LEU A 303 21.92 -20.52 -4.41
N VAL A 304 22.38 -20.57 -3.15
CA VAL A 304 23.76 -20.20 -2.81
C VAL A 304 24.81 -21.25 -3.18
N SER A 305 24.38 -22.47 -3.49
CA SER A 305 25.25 -23.57 -3.93
C SER A 305 25.16 -23.85 -5.43
N LEU A 306 24.45 -23.01 -6.18
CA LEU A 306 24.19 -23.21 -7.59
C LEU A 306 25.46 -23.09 -8.44
N GLU A 307 25.78 -24.15 -9.17
CA GLU A 307 26.88 -24.16 -10.13
C GLU A 307 26.65 -23.14 -11.26
N GLY A 308 27.70 -22.44 -11.69
CA GLY A 308 27.61 -21.37 -12.70
C GLY A 308 27.20 -20.00 -12.16
N PHE A 309 26.68 -19.92 -10.93
CA PHE A 309 26.29 -18.66 -10.28
C PHE A 309 26.99 -18.52 -8.92
N PRO A 310 28.31 -18.25 -8.90
CA PRO A 310 29.09 -18.26 -7.67
C PRO A 310 28.60 -17.19 -6.69
N ALA A 311 28.20 -17.64 -5.50
CA ALA A 311 27.76 -16.76 -4.42
C ALA A 311 28.91 -16.27 -3.54
N HIS A 312 28.76 -15.06 -2.98
CA HIS A 312 29.63 -14.52 -1.95
C HIS A 312 28.79 -13.99 -0.78
N ARG A 313 29.06 -14.50 0.43
CA ARG A 313 28.33 -14.10 1.64
C ARG A 313 29.11 -13.05 2.42
N ILE A 314 28.49 -11.90 2.64
CA ILE A 314 29.04 -10.76 3.36
C ILE A 314 28.35 -10.63 4.72
N ASP A 315 29.13 -10.50 5.78
CA ASP A 315 28.64 -10.31 7.14
C ASP A 315 28.23 -8.85 7.36
N ILE A 316 26.96 -8.63 7.73
CA ILE A 316 26.40 -7.30 8.00
C ILE A 316 26.30 -6.98 9.49
N THR A 317 27.15 -7.60 10.32
CA THR A 317 27.23 -7.31 11.76
C THR A 317 28.48 -6.50 12.12
N TRP A 318 28.44 -5.75 13.23
CA TRP A 318 29.59 -5.06 13.82
C TRP A 318 29.76 -5.38 15.31
N ASP A 319 30.93 -5.10 15.89
CA ASP A 319 31.17 -5.34 17.31
C ASP A 319 30.48 -4.26 18.18
N SER A 320 29.64 -4.70 19.13
CA SER A 320 28.93 -3.83 20.07
C SER A 320 29.85 -2.93 20.90
N ARG A 321 31.12 -3.31 21.07
CA ARG A 321 32.14 -2.56 21.83
C ARG A 321 32.67 -1.34 21.07
N ASP A 322 32.58 -1.34 19.75
CA ASP A 322 33.04 -0.23 18.90
C ASP A 322 32.06 0.97 18.92
N GLY A 323 30.85 0.74 19.45
CA GLY A 323 29.83 1.78 19.61
C GLY A 323 29.01 2.06 18.35
N PRO A 324 28.02 2.97 18.43
CA PRO A 324 27.04 3.21 17.37
C PRO A 324 27.63 3.79 16.09
N ALA A 325 28.67 4.65 16.20
CA ALA A 325 29.30 5.28 15.04
C ALA A 325 29.90 4.25 14.06
N TRP A 326 30.20 3.04 14.53
CA TRP A 326 30.81 2.00 13.71
C TRP A 326 29.85 1.35 12.71
N MET A 327 28.55 1.49 12.92
CA MET A 327 27.54 1.00 11.98
C MET A 327 27.72 1.64 10.59
N GLU A 328 27.89 2.97 10.50
CA GLU A 328 28.08 3.66 9.21
C GLU A 328 29.37 3.21 8.50
N THR A 329 30.45 2.94 9.24
CA THR A 329 31.67 2.43 8.63
C THR A 329 31.51 1.01 8.14
N ARG A 330 30.89 0.12 8.93
CA ARG A 330 30.62 -1.25 8.48
C ARG A 330 29.74 -1.25 7.23
N MET A 331 28.74 -0.36 7.13
CA MET A 331 27.96 -0.21 5.90
C MET A 331 28.84 0.13 4.69
N LYS A 332 29.78 1.07 4.81
CA LYS A 332 30.72 1.42 3.73
C LYS A 332 31.64 0.25 3.34
N GLU A 333 32.11 -0.51 4.32
CA GLU A 333 32.92 -1.71 4.08
C GLU A 333 32.13 -2.78 3.33
N VAL A 334 30.89 -3.04 3.73
CA VAL A 334 29.99 -3.98 3.05
C VAL A 334 29.73 -3.56 1.61
N CYS A 335 29.51 -2.26 1.34
CA CYS A 335 29.36 -1.74 -0.02
C CYS A 335 30.61 -2.05 -0.88
N ARG A 336 31.81 -1.81 -0.33
CA ARG A 336 33.08 -2.11 -1.02
C ARG A 336 33.29 -3.62 -1.22
N GLU A 337 33.03 -4.43 -0.20
CA GLU A 337 33.12 -5.90 -0.29
C GLU A 337 32.17 -6.43 -1.38
N ALA A 338 30.97 -5.84 -1.50
CA ALA A 338 30.02 -6.18 -2.56
C ALA A 338 30.56 -5.81 -3.95
N SER A 339 31.06 -4.58 -4.15
CA SER A 339 31.62 -4.17 -5.44
C SER A 339 32.85 -5.00 -5.85
N ASP A 340 33.71 -5.33 -4.89
CA ASP A 340 34.90 -6.16 -5.11
C ASP A 340 34.50 -7.59 -5.47
N ALA A 341 33.50 -8.15 -4.76
CA ALA A 341 32.97 -9.47 -5.05
C ALA A 341 32.36 -9.55 -6.47
N VAL A 342 31.52 -8.59 -6.86
CA VAL A 342 30.94 -8.54 -8.21
C VAL A 342 32.03 -8.41 -9.27
N SER A 343 33.00 -7.52 -9.06
CA SER A 343 34.15 -7.35 -9.96
C SER A 343 35.02 -8.61 -10.08
N SER A 344 35.04 -9.45 -9.04
CA SER A 344 35.71 -10.76 -9.06
C SER A 344 34.89 -11.89 -9.72
N GLY A 345 33.73 -11.56 -10.31
CA GLY A 345 32.87 -12.49 -11.03
C GLY A 345 31.85 -13.22 -10.14
N LYS A 346 31.52 -12.70 -8.96
CA LYS A 346 30.47 -13.27 -8.11
C LYS A 346 29.09 -12.84 -8.61
N ALA A 347 28.30 -13.82 -9.04
CA ALA A 347 26.97 -13.61 -9.61
C ALA A 347 25.88 -13.40 -8.55
N ILE A 348 26.11 -13.84 -7.30
CA ILE A 348 25.16 -13.71 -6.20
C ILE A 348 25.87 -13.10 -4.99
N ILE A 349 25.37 -11.96 -4.49
CA ILE A 349 25.82 -11.33 -3.27
C ILE A 349 24.80 -11.60 -2.17
N VAL A 350 25.22 -12.28 -1.11
CA VAL A 350 24.38 -12.62 0.05
C VAL A 350 24.78 -11.73 1.22
N LEU A 351 23.94 -10.78 1.58
CA LEU A 351 24.07 -10.02 2.83
C LEU A 351 23.50 -10.87 3.98
N SER A 352 24.24 -11.04 5.07
CA SER A 352 23.85 -11.97 6.14
C SER A 352 24.12 -11.43 7.54
N ASP A 353 23.08 -11.36 8.36
CA ASP A 353 23.17 -11.01 9.78
C ASP A 353 23.34 -12.24 10.69
N ARG A 354 23.55 -13.44 10.11
CA ARG A 354 23.60 -14.73 10.82
C ARG A 354 24.69 -14.81 11.89
N ARG A 355 25.71 -13.95 11.84
CA ARG A 355 26.81 -13.90 12.83
C ARG A 355 26.48 -13.08 14.09
N PHE A 356 25.26 -12.59 14.25
CA PHE A 356 24.83 -11.91 15.47
C PHE A 356 25.06 -12.78 16.72
N ASN A 357 25.45 -12.16 17.83
CA ASN A 357 25.66 -12.81 19.13
C ASN A 357 25.79 -11.74 20.23
N GLU A 358 26.19 -12.14 21.44
CA GLU A 358 26.36 -11.24 22.60
C GLU A 358 27.35 -10.09 22.35
N SER A 359 28.22 -10.20 21.34
CA SER A 359 29.19 -9.16 20.95
C SER A 359 28.92 -8.54 19.58
N ARG A 360 28.10 -9.17 18.72
CA ARG A 360 27.88 -8.77 17.32
C ARG A 360 26.46 -8.25 17.11
N VAL A 361 26.35 -6.99 16.70
CA VAL A 361 25.08 -6.30 16.44
C VAL A 361 24.79 -6.33 14.93
N PRO A 362 23.59 -6.73 14.49
CA PRO A 362 23.20 -6.69 13.09
C PRO A 362 22.82 -5.28 12.62
N ILE A 363 23.23 -4.92 11.40
CA ILE A 363 22.69 -3.75 10.69
C ILE A 363 21.29 -4.08 10.19
N PHE A 364 20.34 -3.17 10.35
CA PHE A 364 18.98 -3.36 9.82
C PHE A 364 19.02 -3.65 8.31
N ALA A 365 18.30 -4.70 7.90
CA ALA A 365 18.37 -5.21 6.53
C ALA A 365 17.97 -4.15 5.49
N SER A 366 16.95 -3.35 5.79
CA SER A 366 16.45 -2.30 4.91
C SER A 366 17.51 -1.24 4.58
N LEU A 367 18.32 -0.82 5.57
CA LEU A 367 19.40 0.14 5.36
C LEU A 367 20.52 -0.44 4.50
N ILE A 368 20.99 -1.65 4.83
CA ILE A 368 22.15 -2.21 4.16
C ILE A 368 21.86 -2.70 2.74
N VAL A 369 20.68 -3.28 2.49
CA VAL A 369 20.23 -3.64 1.14
C VAL A 369 20.14 -2.40 0.27
N GLY A 370 19.50 -1.34 0.77
CA GLY A 370 19.39 -0.06 0.05
C GLY A 370 20.75 0.55 -0.27
N ALA A 371 21.66 0.61 0.73
CA ALA A 371 23.01 1.16 0.55
C ALA A 371 23.82 0.38 -0.49
N VAL A 372 23.82 -0.96 -0.43
CA VAL A 372 24.52 -1.80 -1.40
C VAL A 372 23.90 -1.68 -2.79
N HIS A 373 22.58 -1.66 -2.90
CA HIS A 373 21.88 -1.47 -4.16
C HIS A 373 22.28 -0.16 -4.85
N GLN A 374 22.21 0.96 -4.13
CA GLN A 374 22.59 2.28 -4.64
C GLN A 374 24.08 2.35 -4.99
N HIS A 375 24.94 1.79 -4.15
CA HIS A 375 26.37 1.73 -4.42
C HIS A 375 26.68 0.97 -5.72
N LEU A 376 26.08 -0.21 -5.92
CA LEU A 376 26.28 -1.00 -7.13
C LEU A 376 25.71 -0.30 -8.38
N ILE A 377 24.61 0.47 -8.28
CA ILE A 377 24.12 1.31 -9.38
C ILE A 377 25.16 2.38 -9.74
N GLN A 378 25.67 3.10 -8.75
CA GLN A 378 26.66 4.16 -8.94
C GLN A 378 27.97 3.62 -9.57
N GLN A 379 28.35 2.39 -9.22
CA GLN A 379 29.50 1.70 -9.82
C GLN A 379 29.19 1.01 -11.16
N LYS A 380 27.94 1.05 -11.64
CA LYS A 380 27.47 0.34 -12.84
C LYS A 380 27.66 -1.18 -12.78
N LEU A 381 27.56 -1.75 -11.59
CA LEU A 381 27.73 -3.18 -11.29
C LEU A 381 26.41 -3.88 -10.92
N ARG A 382 25.32 -3.13 -10.73
CA ARG A 382 24.05 -3.72 -10.23
C ARG A 382 23.45 -4.76 -11.18
N SER A 383 23.62 -4.58 -12.49
CA SER A 383 23.19 -5.53 -13.54
C SER A 383 23.99 -6.84 -13.55
N ASP A 384 25.16 -6.87 -12.90
CA ASP A 384 26.09 -8.00 -12.98
C ASP A 384 25.91 -9.02 -11.84
N CYS A 385 24.94 -8.82 -10.95
CA CYS A 385 24.71 -9.71 -9.82
C CYS A 385 23.26 -9.75 -9.33
N ALA A 386 22.91 -10.81 -8.61
CA ALA A 386 21.74 -10.86 -7.75
C ALA A 386 22.09 -10.42 -6.32
N LEU A 387 21.21 -9.65 -5.68
CA LEU A 387 21.33 -9.22 -4.30
C LEU A 387 20.34 -9.99 -3.40
N VAL A 388 20.87 -10.84 -2.53
CA VAL A 388 20.08 -11.71 -1.64
C VAL A 388 20.33 -11.29 -0.19
N ILE A 389 19.28 -11.27 0.63
CA ILE A 389 19.37 -10.96 2.06
C ILE A 389 18.95 -12.17 2.91
N GLU A 390 19.87 -12.65 3.75
CA GLU A 390 19.62 -13.62 4.83
C GLU A 390 19.50 -12.82 6.13
N THR A 391 18.27 -12.69 6.66
CA THR A 391 18.04 -11.79 7.79
C THR A 391 17.05 -12.30 8.84
N GLY A 392 17.24 -11.83 10.07
CA GLY A 392 16.29 -12.01 11.16
C GLY A 392 15.22 -10.92 11.30
N ASP A 393 15.40 -9.72 10.73
CA ASP A 393 14.53 -8.55 10.97
C ASP A 393 13.40 -8.34 9.93
N ALA A 394 13.17 -9.33 9.04
CA ALA A 394 12.14 -9.29 8.00
C ALA A 394 11.07 -10.37 8.23
N PHE A 395 10.05 -10.06 9.02
CA PHE A 395 8.97 -10.99 9.40
C PHE A 395 7.55 -10.44 9.14
N GLU A 396 7.44 -9.15 8.81
CA GLU A 396 6.20 -8.53 8.38
C GLU A 396 6.18 -8.32 6.86
N VAL A 397 4.98 -8.37 6.26
CA VAL A 397 4.80 -8.11 4.82
C VAL A 397 5.40 -6.77 4.41
N HIS A 398 5.27 -5.74 5.24
CA HIS A 398 5.79 -4.42 4.91
C HIS A 398 7.32 -4.37 4.81
N GLN A 399 8.03 -4.98 5.77
CA GLN A 399 9.50 -5.06 5.75
C GLN A 399 10.00 -5.75 4.48
N ILE A 400 9.32 -6.83 4.08
CA ILE A 400 9.61 -7.57 2.85
C ILE A 400 9.37 -6.70 1.62
N CYS A 401 8.26 -5.94 1.58
CA CYS A 401 7.98 -5.01 0.49
C CYS A 401 9.01 -3.88 0.39
N VAL A 402 9.53 -3.38 1.51
CA VAL A 402 10.59 -2.35 1.57
C VAL A 402 11.89 -2.92 1.00
N LEU A 403 12.29 -4.13 1.43
CA LEU A 403 13.49 -4.79 0.91
C LEU A 403 13.43 -4.99 -0.61
N LEU A 404 12.30 -5.47 -1.13
CA LEU A 404 12.09 -5.64 -2.58
C LEU A 404 12.10 -4.30 -3.31
N GLY A 405 11.37 -3.31 -2.79
CA GLY A 405 11.28 -1.97 -3.40
C GLY A 405 12.60 -1.22 -3.44
N PHE A 406 13.57 -1.58 -2.59
CA PHE A 406 14.92 -1.00 -2.58
C PHE A 406 16.02 -1.97 -3.04
N GLY A 407 15.65 -2.99 -3.81
CA GLY A 407 16.59 -3.69 -4.70
C GLY A 407 17.00 -5.10 -4.28
N ALA A 408 16.40 -5.70 -3.24
CA ALA A 408 16.59 -7.13 -2.97
C ALA A 408 15.98 -7.98 -4.10
N ASP A 409 16.73 -8.96 -4.60
CA ASP A 409 16.28 -9.97 -5.55
C ASP A 409 15.61 -11.16 -4.86
N ALA A 410 16.13 -11.55 -3.69
CA ALA A 410 15.55 -12.62 -2.88
C ALA A 410 15.76 -12.38 -1.38
N ILE A 411 14.82 -12.87 -0.57
CA ILE A 411 14.81 -12.69 0.88
C ILE A 411 14.70 -14.06 1.53
N TYR A 412 15.63 -14.37 2.44
CA TYR A 412 15.58 -15.54 3.31
C TYR A 412 15.38 -15.08 4.76
N PRO A 413 14.13 -15.02 5.24
CA PRO A 413 13.78 -14.50 6.57
C PRO A 413 13.92 -15.60 7.63
N TYR A 414 15.15 -16.03 7.90
CA TYR A 414 15.37 -17.25 8.68
C TYR A 414 14.78 -17.19 10.09
N MET A 415 14.83 -16.01 10.76
CA MET A 415 14.30 -15.89 12.13
C MET A 415 12.78 -16.03 12.14
N ALA A 416 12.10 -15.59 11.08
CA ALA A 416 10.66 -15.77 10.96
C ALA A 416 10.33 -17.27 10.96
N TYR A 417 11.09 -18.08 10.23
CA TYR A 417 10.92 -19.54 10.23
C TYR A 417 11.27 -20.20 11.55
N HIS A 418 12.36 -19.77 12.20
CA HIS A 418 12.76 -20.30 13.51
C HIS A 418 11.68 -20.01 14.56
N SER A 419 11.06 -18.82 14.49
CA SER A 419 9.98 -18.43 15.40
C SER A 419 8.73 -19.31 15.29
N LEU A 420 8.49 -19.94 14.13
CA LEU A 420 7.27 -20.76 13.91
C LEU A 420 7.20 -22.00 14.80
N SER A 421 8.34 -22.46 15.32
CA SER A 421 8.40 -23.52 16.34
C SER A 421 7.62 -23.17 17.61
N ARG A 422 7.36 -21.88 17.86
CA ARG A 422 6.66 -21.35 19.04
C ARG A 422 5.18 -21.12 18.81
N VAL A 423 4.66 -21.41 17.62
CA VAL A 423 3.23 -21.24 17.31
C VAL A 423 2.41 -22.15 18.22
N ARG A 424 1.51 -21.55 19.01
CA ARG A 424 0.62 -22.26 19.93
C ARG A 424 -0.69 -22.62 19.24
N PHE A 425 -1.11 -23.87 19.33
CA PHE A 425 -2.39 -24.34 18.81
C PHE A 425 -3.41 -24.47 19.94
N SER A 426 -4.65 -24.06 19.69
CA SER A 426 -5.73 -24.29 20.67
C SER A 426 -6.07 -25.79 20.78
N GLN A 427 -6.75 -26.21 21.85
CA GLN A 427 -7.10 -27.63 22.05
C GLN A 427 -7.91 -28.22 20.88
N ASN A 428 -8.68 -27.39 20.18
CA ASN A 428 -9.53 -27.80 19.06
C ASN A 428 -8.88 -27.52 17.68
N GLU A 429 -7.62 -27.07 17.65
CA GLU A 429 -6.90 -26.75 16.42
C GLU A 429 -5.89 -27.87 16.09
N PRO A 430 -5.89 -28.41 14.86
CA PRO A 430 -4.95 -29.46 14.49
C PRO A 430 -3.51 -28.91 14.53
N LYS A 431 -2.61 -29.65 15.18
CA LYS A 431 -1.18 -29.34 15.15
C LYS A 431 -0.66 -29.44 13.71
N MET A 432 0.30 -28.60 13.37
CA MET A 432 0.87 -28.51 12.04
C MET A 432 2.38 -28.71 12.07
N GLU A 433 2.91 -29.43 11.09
CA GLU A 433 4.36 -29.59 10.95
C GLU A 433 5.03 -28.27 10.54
N LEU A 434 6.28 -28.06 10.97
CA LEU A 434 7.02 -26.84 10.70
C LEU A 434 7.17 -26.55 9.20
N ALA A 435 7.43 -27.57 8.37
CA ALA A 435 7.53 -27.39 6.93
C ALA A 435 6.23 -26.82 6.33
N LYS A 436 5.07 -27.26 6.83
CA LYS A 436 3.77 -26.74 6.40
C LYS A 436 3.51 -25.33 6.93
N MET A 437 3.95 -25.01 8.15
CA MET A 437 3.87 -23.65 8.70
C MET A 437 4.74 -22.66 7.92
N ILE A 438 5.95 -23.06 7.53
CA ILE A 438 6.84 -22.27 6.66
C ILE A 438 6.14 -21.97 5.33
N GLU A 439 5.56 -22.99 4.70
CA GLU A 439 4.85 -22.83 3.44
C GLU A 439 3.65 -21.89 3.57
N ASN A 440 2.84 -22.05 4.61
CA ASN A 440 1.70 -21.17 4.87
C ASN A 440 2.12 -19.72 5.10
N TYR A 441 3.20 -19.49 5.88
CA TYR A 441 3.76 -18.15 6.07
C TYR A 441 4.19 -17.54 4.74
N ARG A 442 4.90 -18.29 3.88
CA ARG A 442 5.35 -17.82 2.56
C ARG A 442 4.16 -17.42 1.69
N VAL A 443 3.16 -18.29 1.57
CA VAL A 443 1.92 -18.00 0.82
C VAL A 443 1.25 -16.72 1.32
N ALA A 444 1.13 -16.55 2.65
CA ALA A 444 0.53 -15.36 3.22
C ALA A 444 1.31 -14.08 2.89
N VAL A 445 2.64 -14.15 2.96
CA VAL A 445 3.52 -13.03 2.64
C VAL A 445 3.47 -12.68 1.16
N HIS A 446 3.48 -13.66 0.27
CA HIS A 446 3.38 -13.45 -1.18
C HIS A 446 2.04 -12.83 -1.58
N ALA A 447 0.94 -13.29 -0.98
CA ALA A 447 -0.36 -12.63 -1.14
C ALA A 447 -0.34 -11.18 -0.63
N GLY A 448 0.39 -10.93 0.46
CA GLY A 448 0.62 -9.59 0.99
C GLY A 448 1.45 -8.69 0.06
N VAL A 449 2.50 -9.22 -0.57
CA VAL A 449 3.33 -8.49 -1.55
C VAL A 449 2.50 -8.12 -2.78
N LEU A 450 1.75 -9.08 -3.34
CA LEU A 450 0.83 -8.83 -4.46
C LEU A 450 -0.19 -7.73 -4.09
N LYS A 451 -0.75 -7.78 -2.88
CA LYS A 451 -1.64 -6.74 -2.38
C LYS A 451 -0.95 -5.37 -2.36
N VAL A 452 0.26 -5.25 -1.82
CA VAL A 452 0.99 -3.95 -1.78
C VAL A 452 1.28 -3.43 -3.19
N MET A 453 1.74 -4.27 -4.11
CA MET A 453 1.97 -3.89 -5.52
C MET A 453 0.67 -3.40 -6.18
N SER A 454 -0.43 -4.12 -5.95
CA SER A 454 -1.73 -3.81 -6.54
C SER A 454 -2.28 -2.45 -6.13
N LYS A 455 -1.87 -1.91 -4.96
CA LYS A 455 -2.29 -0.58 -4.49
C LYS A 455 -1.91 0.53 -5.45
N PHE A 456 -0.77 0.40 -6.13
CA PHE A 456 -0.31 1.36 -7.13
C PHE A 456 -0.65 0.94 -8.56
N GLY A 457 -1.33 -0.19 -8.74
CA GLY A 457 -1.65 -0.75 -10.05
C GLY A 457 -0.48 -1.46 -10.73
N ILE A 458 0.50 -1.96 -9.94
CA ILE A 458 1.64 -2.71 -10.47
C ILE A 458 1.32 -4.21 -10.48
N SER A 459 1.46 -4.84 -11.64
CA SER A 459 1.11 -6.25 -11.85
C SER A 459 2.29 -7.19 -11.60
N THR A 460 3.52 -6.78 -11.89
CA THR A 460 4.70 -7.66 -11.89
C THR A 460 5.77 -7.23 -10.90
N LEU A 461 6.32 -8.19 -10.15
CA LEU A 461 7.38 -7.93 -9.17
C LEU A 461 8.63 -7.34 -9.84
N MET A 462 8.91 -7.74 -11.09
CA MET A 462 10.01 -7.19 -11.88
C MET A 462 10.00 -5.66 -11.94
N SER A 463 8.83 -5.05 -12.17
CA SER A 463 8.65 -3.60 -12.24
C SER A 463 8.55 -2.93 -10.86
N TYR A 464 8.21 -3.69 -9.82
CA TYR A 464 8.14 -3.20 -8.45
C TYR A 464 9.53 -3.17 -7.77
N LYS A 465 10.39 -4.14 -8.10
CA LYS A 465 11.71 -4.31 -7.52
C LYS A 465 12.61 -3.12 -7.85
N GLY A 466 13.18 -2.49 -6.83
CA GLY A 466 14.04 -1.31 -6.99
C GLY A 466 13.32 -0.02 -7.38
N ALA A 467 12.01 -0.05 -7.63
CA ALA A 467 11.24 1.13 -8.03
C ALA A 467 11.04 2.15 -6.90
N GLY A 468 11.31 1.79 -5.65
CA GLY A 468 11.21 2.71 -4.51
C GLY A 468 9.79 3.27 -4.30
N MET A 469 8.74 2.46 -4.53
CA MET A 469 7.31 2.86 -4.44
C MET A 469 6.82 3.10 -3.01
N PHE A 470 7.51 4.00 -2.32
CA PHE A 470 7.32 4.40 -0.94
C PHE A 470 7.48 5.92 -0.81
N GLN A 471 7.07 6.43 0.35
CA GLN A 471 7.31 7.80 0.77
C GLN A 471 7.76 7.76 2.24
N ALA A 472 8.81 8.50 2.57
CA ALA A 472 9.41 8.52 3.89
C ALA A 472 8.91 9.72 4.70
N VAL A 473 8.76 9.51 6.02
CA VAL A 473 8.48 10.58 6.98
C VAL A 473 9.49 10.51 8.11
N GLY A 474 10.26 11.60 8.30
CA GLY A 474 11.20 11.72 9.40
C GLY A 474 12.53 11.02 9.17
N LEU A 475 12.92 10.76 7.92
CA LEU A 475 14.28 10.32 7.55
C LEU A 475 15.09 11.50 7.03
N SER A 476 16.32 11.65 7.51
CA SER A 476 17.25 12.66 6.99
C SER A 476 17.56 12.45 5.51
N GLN A 477 17.78 13.54 4.79
CA GLN A 477 18.12 13.49 3.37
C GLN A 477 19.40 12.67 3.12
N LYS A 478 20.40 12.73 4.01
CA LYS A 478 21.62 11.91 3.94
C LYS A 478 21.29 10.41 3.89
N VAL A 479 20.33 9.93 4.69
CA VAL A 479 19.92 8.51 4.68
C VAL A 479 19.22 8.17 3.37
N ILE A 480 18.34 9.04 2.88
CA ILE A 480 17.67 8.88 1.58
C ILE A 480 18.70 8.78 0.46
N ASP A 481 19.62 9.74 0.35
CA ASP A 481 20.63 9.76 -0.73
C ASP A 481 21.59 8.57 -0.68
N THR A 482 21.86 8.04 0.52
CA THR A 482 22.79 6.93 0.71
C THR A 482 22.13 5.57 0.44
N CYS A 483 20.89 5.39 0.89
CA CYS A 483 20.24 4.07 0.94
C CYS A 483 19.00 3.95 0.05
N PHE A 484 18.30 5.05 -0.23
CA PHE A 484 16.93 5.05 -0.76
C PHE A 484 16.71 6.13 -1.82
N THR A 485 17.73 6.40 -2.65
CA THR A 485 17.71 7.44 -3.69
C THR A 485 16.43 7.35 -4.53
N GLY A 486 15.78 8.49 -4.76
CA GLY A 486 14.51 8.58 -5.50
C GLY A 486 13.25 8.44 -4.64
N CYS A 487 13.37 7.97 -3.38
CA CYS A 487 12.24 7.97 -2.45
C CYS A 487 11.92 9.39 -1.97
N ALA A 488 10.65 9.79 -2.04
CA ALA A 488 10.22 11.09 -1.55
C ALA A 488 10.30 11.15 -0.01
N SER A 489 10.96 12.18 0.53
CA SER A 489 10.99 12.47 1.97
C SER A 489 10.56 13.91 2.21
N VAL A 490 9.32 14.11 2.64
CA VAL A 490 8.74 15.46 2.81
C VAL A 490 9.29 16.17 4.04
N ILE A 491 9.56 15.41 5.10
CA ILE A 491 10.06 15.93 6.37
C ILE A 491 11.32 15.15 6.75
N GLY A 492 12.44 15.85 6.83
CA GLY A 492 13.71 15.31 7.30
C GLY A 492 13.68 14.94 8.78
N GLY A 493 14.64 14.13 9.23
CA GLY A 493 14.73 13.79 10.64
C GLY A 493 15.90 12.87 10.95
N VAL A 494 15.58 11.62 11.29
CA VAL A 494 16.45 10.59 11.85
C VAL A 494 17.61 10.25 10.90
N GLY A 495 18.81 10.15 11.48
CA GLY A 495 20.05 9.76 10.81
C GLY A 495 20.49 8.32 11.15
N LEU A 496 21.60 7.89 10.55
CA LEU A 496 22.20 6.57 10.82
C LEU A 496 22.65 6.41 12.27
N ASP A 497 23.01 7.50 12.94
CA ASP A 497 23.41 7.53 14.35
C ASP A 497 22.30 7.04 15.28
N VAL A 498 21.05 7.47 15.04
CA VAL A 498 19.89 7.03 15.82
C VAL A 498 19.57 5.56 15.55
N PHE A 499 19.63 5.12 14.29
CA PHE A 499 19.42 3.70 13.97
C PHE A 499 20.47 2.79 14.60
N ALA A 500 21.73 3.23 14.68
CA ALA A 500 22.76 2.49 15.38
C ALA A 500 22.49 2.39 16.89
N VAL A 501 21.96 3.47 17.50
CA VAL A 501 21.52 3.46 18.90
C VAL A 501 20.35 2.50 19.10
N ASP A 502 19.35 2.51 18.22
CA ASP A 502 18.19 1.61 18.31
C ASP A 502 18.58 0.14 18.12
N ALA A 503 19.48 -0.17 17.18
CA ALA A 503 20.03 -1.51 17.03
C ALA A 503 20.79 -1.98 18.29
N LEU A 504 21.56 -1.09 18.92
CA LEU A 504 22.21 -1.37 20.21
C LEU A 504 21.20 -1.53 21.35
N ARG A 505 20.09 -0.81 21.36
CA ARG A 505 19.03 -0.97 22.36
C ARG A 505 18.38 -2.36 22.25
N LEU A 506 18.04 -2.79 21.03
CA LEU A 506 17.53 -4.15 20.78
C LEU A 506 18.57 -5.21 21.19
N HIS A 507 19.85 -4.97 20.89
CA HIS A 507 20.94 -5.86 21.29
C HIS A 507 21.06 -5.97 22.82
N ASN A 508 21.05 -4.86 23.54
CA ASN A 508 21.13 -4.86 25.01
C ASN A 508 19.86 -5.47 25.67
N GLN A 509 18.70 -5.36 25.02
CA GLN A 509 17.47 -6.03 25.48
C GLN A 509 17.57 -7.56 25.33
N ALA A 510 18.16 -8.03 24.22
CA ALA A 510 18.38 -9.45 23.97
C ALA A 510 19.54 -10.05 24.80
N PHE A 511 20.59 -9.26 25.01
CA PHE A 511 21.84 -9.66 25.67
C PHE A 511 22.25 -8.62 26.73
N PRO A 512 21.56 -8.59 27.89
CA PRO A 512 21.84 -7.60 28.92
C PRO A 512 23.25 -7.80 29.51
N ARG A 513 23.99 -6.69 29.67
CA ARG A 513 25.36 -6.70 30.26
C ARG A 513 25.40 -7.21 31.70
N ARG A 514 24.27 -7.14 32.41
CA ARG A 514 24.09 -7.64 33.77
C ARG A 514 22.72 -8.29 33.88
N GLU A 515 22.68 -9.61 34.01
CA GLU A 515 21.47 -10.32 34.39
C GLU A 515 21.18 -10.03 35.87
N LEU A 516 20.08 -9.34 36.15
CA LEU A 516 19.58 -9.22 37.52
C LEU A 516 18.84 -10.51 37.87
N PRO A 517 19.05 -11.10 39.06
CA PRO A 517 18.23 -12.22 39.51
C PRO A 517 16.75 -11.77 39.53
N PRO A 518 15.82 -12.57 38.99
CA PRO A 518 14.43 -12.16 38.90
C PRO A 518 13.86 -11.94 40.31
N LEU A 519 12.99 -10.94 40.46
CA LEU A 519 12.33 -10.62 41.74
C LEU A 519 11.36 -11.74 42.20
N VAL A 520 11.03 -12.66 41.30
CA VAL A 520 10.21 -13.84 41.50
C VAL A 520 10.91 -14.99 40.79
N ASP A 521 11.05 -16.17 41.41
CA ASP A 521 11.56 -17.40 40.77
C ASP A 521 10.60 -17.87 39.66
N MET A 522 10.52 -17.11 38.57
CA MET A 522 9.93 -17.56 37.33
C MET A 522 11.09 -17.78 36.36
N ASP A 523 11.39 -19.05 36.14
CA ASP A 523 12.42 -19.53 35.22
C ASP A 523 12.03 -19.30 33.74
N VAL A 524 11.24 -18.27 33.43
CA VAL A 524 10.60 -18.04 32.13
C VAL A 524 11.03 -16.69 31.59
N GLU A 525 11.81 -16.72 30.51
CA GLU A 525 12.05 -15.52 29.71
C GLU A 525 10.81 -15.30 28.84
N GLU A 526 10.18 -14.14 28.93
CA GLU A 526 8.95 -13.82 28.19
C GLU A 526 9.23 -12.79 27.09
N PHE A 527 8.37 -12.79 26.07
CA PHE A 527 8.38 -11.73 25.06
C PHE A 527 7.99 -10.40 25.70
N ASP A 528 8.59 -9.33 25.21
CA ASP A 528 8.15 -7.99 25.55
C ASP A 528 6.81 -7.72 24.83
N GLU A 529 6.01 -6.84 25.43
CA GLU A 529 4.77 -6.33 24.87
C GLU A 529 4.98 -4.86 24.51
N ASP A 530 5.11 -4.57 23.22
CA ASP A 530 5.45 -3.21 22.73
C ASP A 530 4.23 -2.29 22.72
N GLY A 531 3.03 -2.85 22.68
CA GLY A 531 1.77 -2.11 22.53
C GLY A 531 1.64 -1.36 21.20
N VAL A 532 2.20 -1.88 20.10
CA VAL A 532 2.16 -1.19 18.79
C VAL A 532 0.79 -1.29 18.12
N TYR A 533 0.08 -2.41 18.28
CA TYR A 533 -1.23 -2.66 17.64
C TYR A 533 -2.39 -2.40 18.60
N HIS A 534 -2.23 -2.75 19.87
CA HIS A 534 -3.17 -2.49 20.96
C HIS A 534 -2.49 -1.80 22.12
N PHE A 535 -3.22 -0.88 22.74
CA PHE A 535 -2.81 -0.27 23.98
C PHE A 535 -2.52 -1.32 25.07
N ARG A 536 -1.43 -1.11 25.80
CA ARG A 536 -1.02 -1.87 26.97
C ARG A 536 -0.73 -0.90 28.11
N SER A 537 -1.17 -1.23 29.32
CA SER A 537 -0.96 -0.40 30.52
C SER A 537 0.36 -0.69 31.23
N ILE A 538 1.31 -1.30 30.54
CA ILE A 538 2.61 -1.74 31.08
C ILE A 538 3.64 -0.64 30.81
N HIS A 539 4.68 -0.54 31.66
CA HIS A 539 5.79 0.37 31.41
C HIS A 539 6.49 0.04 30.08
N ASP A 540 7.08 1.06 29.45
CA ASP A 540 7.83 0.95 28.19
C ASP A 540 7.04 0.42 26.98
N THR A 541 5.73 0.68 26.94
CA THR A 541 4.86 0.43 25.79
C THR A 541 4.64 1.70 24.96
N GLU A 542 4.19 1.52 23.72
CA GLU A 542 3.90 2.60 22.79
C GLU A 542 2.71 3.43 23.27
N LEU A 543 2.75 4.73 22.98
CA LEU A 543 1.62 5.61 23.25
C LEU A 543 0.48 5.38 22.28
N HIS A 544 -0.74 5.65 22.74
CA HIS A 544 -1.92 5.70 21.88
C HIS A 544 -2.71 6.98 22.11
N MET A 545 -3.07 7.68 21.02
CA MET A 545 -3.96 8.83 21.10
C MET A 545 -5.37 8.45 21.56
N ASN A 546 -5.83 7.21 21.35
CA ASN A 546 -7.08 6.71 21.95
C ASN A 546 -6.80 6.04 23.30
N HIS A 547 -6.23 6.79 24.23
CA HIS A 547 -5.90 6.33 25.57
C HIS A 547 -7.17 6.10 26.43
N PRO A 548 -7.22 5.07 27.30
CA PRO A 548 -8.37 4.81 28.17
C PRO A 548 -8.83 6.01 29.01
N ASP A 549 -7.90 6.77 29.58
CA ASP A 549 -8.25 7.97 30.36
C ASP A 549 -8.89 9.06 29.50
N SER A 550 -8.42 9.23 28.26
CA SER A 550 -9.01 10.17 27.31
C SER A 550 -10.43 9.74 26.93
N ILE A 551 -10.61 8.44 26.66
CA ILE A 551 -11.90 7.82 26.36
C ILE A 551 -12.90 8.03 27.51
N ALA A 552 -12.48 7.77 28.75
CA ALA A 552 -13.35 7.93 29.91
C ALA A 552 -13.81 9.38 30.08
N LYS A 553 -12.89 10.35 29.98
CA LYS A 553 -13.18 11.78 30.16
C LYS A 553 -14.13 12.32 29.10
N VAL A 554 -13.95 11.96 27.83
CA VAL A 554 -14.87 12.45 26.79
C VAL A 554 -16.24 11.80 26.84
N GLN A 555 -16.32 10.52 27.25
CA GLN A 555 -17.60 9.87 27.51
C GLN A 555 -18.33 10.53 28.69
N ASP A 556 -17.60 10.90 29.73
CA ASP A 556 -18.14 11.63 30.87
C ASP A 556 -18.66 13.01 30.46
N ALA A 557 -17.84 13.75 29.69
CA ALA A 557 -18.19 15.05 29.16
C ALA A 557 -19.48 15.01 28.34
N ALA A 558 -19.60 14.02 27.43
CA ALA A 558 -20.80 13.85 26.60
C ALA A 558 -22.03 13.45 27.45
N ARG A 559 -21.90 12.47 28.34
CA ARG A 559 -23.04 11.96 29.12
C ARG A 559 -23.57 12.93 30.17
N ARG A 560 -22.69 13.69 30.82
CA ARG A 560 -23.06 14.65 31.87
C ARG A 560 -23.17 16.09 31.38
N ASN A 561 -22.87 16.34 30.10
CA ASN A 561 -22.70 17.69 29.55
C ASN A 561 -21.71 18.54 30.40
N SER A 562 -20.59 17.93 30.81
CA SER A 562 -19.62 18.52 31.73
C SER A 562 -18.50 19.25 30.97
N ARG A 563 -18.46 20.58 31.09
CA ARG A 563 -17.37 21.41 30.52
C ARG A 563 -16.02 21.15 31.19
N GLU A 564 -16.01 20.81 32.47
CA GLU A 564 -14.79 20.48 33.20
C GLU A 564 -14.18 19.17 32.69
N SER A 565 -14.99 18.10 32.58
CA SER A 565 -14.55 16.82 32.02
C SER A 565 -14.06 16.98 30.57
N TYR A 566 -14.67 17.88 29.78
CA TYR A 566 -14.19 18.19 28.44
C TYR A 566 -12.84 18.91 28.45
N ARG A 567 -12.57 19.82 29.39
CA ARG A 567 -11.26 20.47 29.53
C ARG A 567 -10.17 19.47 29.91
N GLU A 568 -10.44 18.60 30.88
CA GLU A 568 -9.50 17.54 31.25
C GLU A 568 -9.22 16.58 30.09
N PHE A 569 -10.25 16.27 29.30
CA PHE A 569 -10.09 15.51 28.06
C PHE A 569 -9.22 16.27 27.06
N SER A 570 -9.52 17.54 26.78
CA SER A 570 -8.80 18.30 25.76
C SER A 570 -7.34 18.50 26.13
N ASP A 571 -7.03 18.79 27.39
CA ASP A 571 -5.66 19.02 27.85
C ASP A 571 -4.84 17.74 27.77
N PHE A 572 -5.41 16.62 28.26
CA PHE A 572 -4.76 15.32 28.19
C PHE A 572 -4.58 14.84 26.74
N GLN A 573 -5.61 15.02 25.90
CA GLN A 573 -5.56 14.63 24.49
C GLN A 573 -4.56 15.47 23.70
N ASN A 574 -4.50 16.77 23.97
CA ASN A 574 -3.54 17.67 23.35
C ASN A 574 -2.10 17.25 23.70
N ALA A 575 -1.82 16.96 24.98
CA ALA A 575 -0.51 16.46 25.41
C ALA A 575 -0.12 15.10 24.76
N LEU A 576 -1.10 14.25 24.45
CA LEU A 576 -0.85 13.03 23.67
C LEU A 576 -0.50 13.34 22.22
N VAL A 577 -1.27 14.22 21.56
CA VAL A 577 -1.03 14.63 20.16
C VAL A 577 0.35 15.26 20.02
N ASP A 578 0.79 16.05 21.00
CA ASP A 578 2.12 16.68 21.06
C ASP A 578 3.27 15.68 20.95
N ARG A 579 3.02 14.41 21.32
CA ARG A 579 4.00 13.32 21.28
C ARG A 579 3.78 12.33 20.15
N CYS A 580 2.68 12.42 19.40
CA CYS A 580 2.30 11.40 18.42
C CYS A 580 2.31 11.90 16.97
N GLU A 581 1.94 13.15 16.73
CA GLU A 581 1.60 13.67 15.39
C GLU A 581 2.39 14.94 15.07
N LEU A 582 2.53 15.26 13.77
CA LEU A 582 3.28 16.43 13.31
C LEU A 582 2.73 17.74 13.87
N ARG A 583 1.40 17.90 13.91
CA ARG A 583 0.75 19.08 14.48
C ARG A 583 1.04 19.29 15.96
N GLY A 584 1.54 18.26 16.65
CA GLY A 584 2.02 18.35 18.01
C GLY A 584 3.25 19.25 18.18
N SER A 585 4.01 19.46 17.10
CA SER A 585 5.17 20.37 17.07
C SER A 585 4.82 21.79 16.65
N PHE A 586 3.54 22.10 16.43
CA PHE A 586 3.10 23.46 16.09
C PHE A 586 2.83 24.28 17.34
N GLU A 587 3.20 25.56 17.29
CA GLU A 587 2.86 26.55 18.28
C GLU A 587 2.07 27.69 17.62
N LEU A 588 0.96 28.10 18.24
CA LEU A 588 0.23 29.29 17.82
C LEU A 588 0.96 30.53 18.35
N ALA A 589 1.33 31.44 17.46
CA ALA A 589 1.94 32.72 17.80
C ALA A 589 0.91 33.71 18.39
N LEU A 590 0.30 33.33 19.52
CA LEU A 590 -0.73 34.11 20.21
C LEU A 590 -0.18 35.42 20.78
N ASP A 591 1.12 35.47 21.06
CA ASP A 591 1.86 36.66 21.47
C ASP A 591 1.83 37.79 20.43
N LYS A 592 1.59 37.44 19.16
CA LYS A 592 1.45 38.39 18.04
C LYS A 592 0.01 38.82 17.79
N CYS A 593 -0.94 38.37 18.60
CA CYS A 593 -2.37 38.62 18.43
C CYS A 593 -2.92 39.49 19.57
N THR A 594 -3.94 40.29 19.30
CA THR A 594 -4.74 40.93 20.35
C THR A 594 -5.95 40.04 20.65
N PRO A 595 -6.11 39.53 21.89
CA PRO A 595 -7.28 38.75 22.26
C PRO A 595 -8.56 39.58 22.13
N ILE A 596 -9.63 38.94 21.68
CA ILE A 596 -10.98 39.52 21.61
C ILE A 596 -11.90 38.87 22.64
N ALA A 597 -13.03 39.51 22.93
CA ALA A 597 -14.08 38.93 23.77
C ALA A 597 -14.69 37.69 23.07
N ILE A 598 -15.06 36.66 23.84
CA ILE A 598 -15.61 35.41 23.26
C ILE A 598 -16.95 35.65 22.57
N GLU A 599 -17.66 36.69 22.98
CA GLU A 599 -18.93 37.14 22.41
C GLU A 599 -18.77 37.74 20.99
N GLU A 600 -17.56 38.16 20.61
CA GLU A 600 -17.24 38.64 19.26
C GLU A 600 -16.90 37.49 18.30
N VAL A 601 -16.65 36.28 18.82
CA VAL A 601 -16.37 35.09 18.01
C VAL A 601 -17.66 34.59 17.37
N GLU A 602 -17.54 34.01 16.17
CA GLU A 602 -18.68 33.37 15.50
C GLU A 602 -19.39 32.35 16.41
N SER A 603 -20.72 32.31 16.32
CA SER A 603 -21.53 31.45 17.19
C SER A 603 -21.24 29.96 17.00
N VAL A 604 -21.42 29.15 18.05
CA VAL A 604 -21.32 27.69 17.96
C VAL A 604 -22.20 27.12 16.85
N ALA A 605 -23.43 27.63 16.69
CA ALA A 605 -24.37 27.20 15.66
C ALA A 605 -23.88 27.47 14.22
N ALA A 606 -22.97 28.43 14.02
CA ALA A 606 -22.32 28.67 12.74
C ALA A 606 -21.12 27.72 12.55
N ILE A 607 -20.29 27.56 13.58
CA ILE A 607 -19.10 26.69 13.56
C ILE A 607 -19.47 25.24 13.23
N VAL A 608 -20.46 24.67 13.91
CA VAL A 608 -20.81 23.24 13.77
C VAL A 608 -21.31 22.85 12.38
N LYS A 609 -21.74 23.82 11.55
CA LYS A 609 -22.10 23.57 10.15
C LYS A 609 -20.90 23.12 9.32
N ARG A 610 -19.68 23.48 9.74
CA ARG A 610 -18.42 23.04 9.13
C ARG A 610 -18.03 21.62 9.54
N PHE A 611 -18.79 20.99 10.45
CA PHE A 611 -18.48 19.65 10.96
C PHE A 611 -19.30 18.58 10.26
N ALA A 612 -18.62 17.50 9.91
CA ALA A 612 -19.24 16.28 9.41
C ALA A 612 -18.86 15.07 10.26
N THR A 613 -19.69 14.02 10.28
CA THR A 613 -19.26 12.71 10.77
C THR A 613 -18.66 11.87 9.64
N GLY A 614 -17.69 11.03 10.01
CA GLY A 614 -16.99 10.13 9.10
C GLY A 614 -17.90 9.20 8.32
N ALA A 615 -17.45 8.85 7.12
CA ALA A 615 -18.06 7.80 6.30
C ALA A 615 -17.91 6.42 6.96
N MET A 616 -18.89 6.02 7.78
CA MET A 616 -18.89 4.76 8.53
C MET A 616 -20.09 3.92 8.10
N SER A 617 -19.83 2.81 7.40
CA SER A 617 -20.90 2.06 6.73
C SER A 617 -21.87 1.37 7.69
N TYR A 618 -23.15 1.43 7.36
CA TYR A 618 -24.13 0.48 7.89
C TYR A 618 -23.69 -0.96 7.56
N GLY A 619 -23.51 -1.78 8.60
CA GLY A 619 -22.86 -3.08 8.53
C GLY A 619 -21.51 -3.09 9.26
N SER A 620 -20.66 -2.08 9.05
CA SER A 620 -19.48 -1.87 9.90
C SER A 620 -19.93 -1.49 11.31
N ILE A 621 -20.78 -0.46 11.39
CA ILE A 621 -21.48 -0.05 12.61
C ILE A 621 -22.95 -0.52 12.59
N SER A 622 -23.54 -0.60 13.78
CA SER A 622 -24.92 -0.98 14.01
C SER A 622 -25.88 0.08 13.47
N GLU A 623 -27.12 -0.31 13.24
CA GLU A 623 -28.19 0.59 12.79
C GLU A 623 -28.42 1.71 13.80
N GLU A 624 -28.35 1.37 15.09
CA GLU A 624 -28.55 2.28 16.21
C GLU A 624 -27.48 3.38 16.23
N ALA A 625 -26.20 3.00 16.15
CA ALA A 625 -25.10 3.95 16.10
C ALA A 625 -25.17 4.84 14.86
N HIS A 626 -25.48 4.24 13.70
CA HIS A 626 -25.57 4.98 12.43
C HIS A 626 -26.72 5.99 12.44
N LYS A 627 -27.90 5.62 12.97
CA LYS A 627 -29.06 6.53 13.11
C LYS A 627 -28.79 7.62 14.14
N ALA A 628 -28.17 7.29 15.28
CA ALA A 628 -27.84 8.27 16.31
C ALA A 628 -26.96 9.40 15.77
N LEU A 629 -25.91 9.06 15.00
CA LEU A 629 -25.05 10.04 14.34
C LEU A 629 -25.82 10.93 13.35
N ALA A 630 -26.71 10.35 12.53
CA ALA A 630 -27.49 11.13 11.58
C ALA A 630 -28.44 12.11 12.28
N ILE A 631 -29.16 11.65 13.30
CA ILE A 631 -30.07 12.50 14.07
C ILE A 631 -29.29 13.65 14.74
N ALA A 632 -28.15 13.35 15.38
CA ALA A 632 -27.33 14.36 16.05
C ALA A 632 -26.87 15.46 15.08
N MET A 633 -26.29 15.06 13.95
CA MET A 633 -25.77 16.02 12.96
C MET A 633 -26.89 16.85 12.33
N ASN A 634 -28.03 16.25 12.03
CA ASN A 634 -29.19 16.96 11.50
C ASN A 634 -29.76 17.98 12.50
N ARG A 635 -29.76 17.68 13.82
CA ARG A 635 -30.22 18.60 14.86
C ARG A 635 -29.33 19.84 15.00
N ILE A 636 -28.02 19.68 14.84
CA ILE A 636 -27.05 20.79 14.98
C ILE A 636 -26.74 21.50 13.65
N GLY A 637 -27.34 21.05 12.53
CA GLY A 637 -27.09 21.62 11.20
C GLY A 637 -25.73 21.25 10.59
N GLY A 638 -25.04 20.26 11.16
CA GLY A 638 -23.87 19.64 10.54
C GLY A 638 -24.30 18.51 9.60
N ARG A 639 -23.36 17.65 9.18
CA ARG A 639 -23.64 16.59 8.19
C ARG A 639 -23.18 15.22 8.66
N SER A 640 -23.96 14.18 8.37
CA SER A 640 -23.53 12.79 8.55
C SER A 640 -23.37 12.08 7.22
N ASN A 641 -22.53 11.03 7.19
CA ASN A 641 -22.18 10.30 5.99
C ASN A 641 -22.58 8.82 6.11
N THR A 642 -23.15 8.24 5.04
CA THR A 642 -23.58 6.82 5.04
C THR A 642 -22.45 5.81 5.05
N GLY A 643 -21.25 6.22 4.63
CA GLY A 643 -20.23 5.29 4.18
C GLY A 643 -20.70 4.41 3.01
N GLU A 644 -19.92 3.37 2.73
CA GLU A 644 -20.08 2.45 1.60
C GLU A 644 -21.20 1.40 1.75
N GLY A 645 -22.09 1.55 2.75
CA GLY A 645 -23.05 0.50 3.13
C GLY A 645 -24.44 0.61 2.51
N GLY A 646 -24.71 1.67 1.76
CA GLY A 646 -26.07 2.08 1.40
C GLY A 646 -26.82 2.71 2.57
N GLU A 647 -28.05 3.13 2.32
CA GLU A 647 -28.99 3.63 3.33
C GLU A 647 -30.38 3.09 3.02
N SER A 648 -31.11 2.69 4.05
CA SER A 648 -32.47 2.17 3.91
C SER A 648 -33.47 3.28 3.63
N ASP A 649 -34.45 3.00 2.75
CA ASP A 649 -35.38 4.00 2.24
C ASP A 649 -36.33 4.58 3.31
N ASP A 650 -36.57 3.84 4.39
CA ASP A 650 -37.36 4.30 5.55
C ASP A 650 -36.76 5.52 6.27
N ARG A 651 -35.50 5.86 5.97
CA ARG A 651 -34.79 6.98 6.60
C ARG A 651 -34.93 8.30 5.87
N TYR A 652 -35.41 8.31 4.63
CA TYR A 652 -35.45 9.54 3.81
C TYR A 652 -36.51 10.53 4.26
N LEU A 653 -37.59 10.03 4.86
CA LEU A 653 -38.62 10.87 5.45
C LEU A 653 -38.40 10.97 6.97
N PRO A 654 -38.69 12.13 7.58
CA PRO A 654 -38.70 12.24 9.04
C PRO A 654 -39.62 11.20 9.67
N GLY A 655 -39.20 10.63 10.80
CA GLY A 655 -40.01 9.69 11.55
C GLY A 655 -41.26 10.34 12.15
N ALA A 656 -42.16 9.54 12.72
CA ALA A 656 -43.37 10.04 13.38
C ALA A 656 -43.09 11.02 14.55
N ASN A 657 -41.89 10.96 15.13
CA ASN A 657 -41.40 11.87 16.17
C ASN A 657 -40.74 13.15 15.61
N GLY A 658 -40.79 13.37 14.29
CA GLY A 658 -40.14 14.49 13.59
C GLY A 658 -38.63 14.34 13.42
N GLU A 659 -38.02 13.25 13.88
CA GLU A 659 -36.57 13.07 13.76
C GLU A 659 -36.16 12.75 12.33
N ASN A 660 -35.20 13.54 11.82
CA ASN A 660 -34.55 13.28 10.56
C ASN A 660 -33.40 12.28 10.74
N LYS A 661 -33.58 11.07 10.19
CA LYS A 661 -32.61 9.97 10.26
C LYS A 661 -31.81 9.83 8.96
N ARG A 662 -32.07 10.66 7.95
CA ARG A 662 -31.37 10.67 6.66
C ARG A 662 -29.95 11.17 6.87
N SER A 663 -28.97 10.48 6.31
CA SER A 663 -27.62 11.03 6.23
C SER A 663 -27.53 12.08 5.12
N ALA A 664 -27.00 13.26 5.40
CA ALA A 664 -26.87 14.34 4.43
C ALA A 664 -25.89 13.99 3.29
N ILE A 665 -24.80 13.27 3.61
CA ILE A 665 -23.77 12.85 2.66
C ILE A 665 -23.99 11.38 2.30
N LYS A 666 -24.05 11.10 0.99
CA LYS A 666 -24.18 9.77 0.42
C LYS A 666 -22.89 9.39 -0.29
N GLN A 667 -22.31 8.24 0.04
CA GLN A 667 -21.03 7.81 -0.49
C GLN A 667 -21.18 6.83 -1.67
N ILE A 668 -20.42 7.09 -2.73
CA ILE A 668 -20.27 6.23 -3.91
C ILE A 668 -18.87 5.63 -3.85
N ALA A 669 -18.78 4.35 -3.52
CA ALA A 669 -17.53 3.58 -3.45
C ALA A 669 -17.51 2.47 -4.52
N SER A 670 -16.35 1.84 -4.74
CA SER A 670 -16.10 0.86 -5.81
C SER A 670 -17.14 -0.25 -5.93
N GLY A 671 -17.62 -0.81 -4.81
CA GLY A 671 -18.64 -1.87 -4.81
C GLY A 671 -20.06 -1.43 -5.18
N ARG A 672 -20.34 -0.11 -5.24
CA ARG A 672 -21.67 0.48 -5.50
C ARG A 672 -22.82 -0.09 -4.66
N PHE A 673 -22.51 -0.58 -3.45
CA PHE A 673 -23.52 -1.16 -2.56
C PHE A 673 -24.57 -0.12 -2.18
N GLY A 674 -25.84 -0.46 -2.42
CA GLY A 674 -26.99 0.40 -2.10
C GLY A 674 -27.09 1.68 -2.94
N VAL A 675 -26.26 1.85 -3.98
CA VAL A 675 -26.33 3.02 -4.86
C VAL A 675 -27.49 2.85 -5.85
N THR A 676 -28.52 3.67 -5.70
CA THR A 676 -29.73 3.70 -6.53
C THR A 676 -30.11 5.13 -6.88
N SER A 677 -30.96 5.35 -7.88
CA SER A 677 -31.46 6.70 -8.19
C SER A 677 -32.11 7.36 -6.97
N GLN A 678 -32.90 6.60 -6.20
CA GLN A 678 -33.55 7.10 -4.98
C GLN A 678 -32.53 7.47 -3.88
N TYR A 679 -31.46 6.70 -3.74
CA TYR A 679 -30.36 7.00 -2.83
C TYR A 679 -29.64 8.31 -3.22
N LEU A 680 -29.37 8.50 -4.52
CA LEU A 680 -28.65 9.67 -5.05
C LEU A 680 -29.45 10.98 -4.92
N VAL A 681 -30.76 10.95 -5.18
CA VAL A 681 -31.62 12.15 -5.06
C VAL A 681 -31.90 12.54 -3.59
N ASN A 682 -31.69 11.64 -2.63
CA ASN A 682 -31.86 11.90 -1.20
C ASN A 682 -30.53 12.26 -0.51
N ALA A 683 -29.74 13.09 -1.16
CA ALA A 683 -28.44 13.56 -0.70
C ALA A 683 -28.34 15.09 -0.81
N ASP A 684 -27.66 15.72 0.14
CA ASP A 684 -27.19 17.11 0.02
C ASP A 684 -25.76 17.15 -0.55
N GLU A 685 -25.01 16.05 -0.38
CA GLU A 685 -23.68 15.85 -0.96
C GLU A 685 -23.51 14.39 -1.41
N LEU A 686 -22.94 14.22 -2.60
CA LEU A 686 -22.54 12.93 -3.16
C LEU A 686 -21.01 12.81 -3.09
N GLN A 687 -20.51 11.89 -2.26
CA GLN A 687 -19.09 11.70 -2.05
C GLN A 687 -18.54 10.49 -2.81
N ILE A 688 -17.72 10.73 -3.83
CA ILE A 688 -16.90 9.70 -4.49
C ILE A 688 -15.77 9.31 -3.54
N LYS A 689 -15.72 8.03 -3.15
CA LYS A 689 -14.69 7.50 -2.26
C LYS A 689 -13.59 6.82 -3.07
N LEU A 690 -12.57 7.57 -3.46
CA LEU A 690 -11.38 6.99 -4.11
C LEU A 690 -10.55 6.16 -3.13
N ALA A 691 -10.35 6.66 -1.91
CA ALA A 691 -9.56 5.97 -0.90
C ALA A 691 -9.99 6.32 0.54
N GLN A 692 -9.44 5.59 1.52
CA GLN A 692 -9.56 5.90 2.95
C GLN A 692 -8.22 5.70 3.65
N GLY A 693 -7.92 6.51 4.68
CA GLY A 693 -6.61 6.53 5.33
C GLY A 693 -6.13 5.19 5.89
N ALA A 694 -7.03 4.36 6.41
CA ALA A 694 -6.67 3.07 7.02
C ALA A 694 -6.27 1.97 6.01
N LYS A 695 -6.62 2.14 4.73
CA LYS A 695 -6.36 1.16 3.66
C LYS A 695 -6.48 1.79 2.27
N PRO A 696 -5.62 2.76 1.94
CA PRO A 696 -5.61 3.35 0.62
C PRO A 696 -5.10 2.33 -0.42
N GLY A 697 -5.61 2.42 -1.65
CA GLY A 697 -5.33 1.45 -2.72
C GLY A 697 -6.03 0.09 -2.55
N GLU A 698 -6.98 -0.03 -1.63
CA GLU A 698 -7.74 -1.25 -1.35
C GLU A 698 -9.25 -0.98 -1.24
N GLY A 699 -10.05 -2.04 -1.42
CA GLY A 699 -11.50 -1.98 -1.31
C GLY A 699 -12.05 -1.99 0.13
N GLY A 700 -13.31 -1.59 0.25
CA GLY A 700 -14.12 -1.82 1.45
C GLY A 700 -14.20 -3.30 1.83
N GLU A 701 -14.24 -3.62 3.11
CA GLU A 701 -14.27 -5.02 3.59
C GLU A 701 -15.29 -5.17 4.71
N LEU A 702 -16.25 -6.07 4.51
CA LEU A 702 -17.24 -6.45 5.50
C LEU A 702 -17.25 -7.99 5.65
N PRO A 703 -16.84 -8.53 6.81
CA PRO A 703 -16.85 -9.97 7.06
C PRO A 703 -18.26 -10.57 6.88
N GLY A 704 -18.34 -11.75 6.26
CA GLY A 704 -19.63 -12.36 5.86
C GLY A 704 -20.60 -12.60 7.01
N HIS A 705 -20.09 -12.88 8.21
CA HIS A 705 -20.90 -13.04 9.42
C HIS A 705 -21.55 -11.73 9.92
N LYS A 706 -21.22 -10.57 9.32
CA LYS A 706 -21.91 -9.28 9.52
C LYS A 706 -22.87 -8.95 8.38
N VAL A 707 -22.89 -9.76 7.32
CA VAL A 707 -23.74 -9.57 6.13
C VAL A 707 -25.00 -10.38 6.31
N VAL A 708 -25.88 -9.96 7.22
CA VAL A 708 -27.10 -10.70 7.57
C VAL A 708 -28.32 -9.79 7.57
N GLY A 709 -29.51 -10.37 7.34
CA GLY A 709 -30.79 -9.66 7.36
C GLY A 709 -30.79 -8.39 6.50
N LYS A 710 -31.18 -7.27 7.11
CA LYS A 710 -31.28 -5.94 6.46
C LYS A 710 -29.97 -5.43 5.86
N ILE A 711 -28.80 -5.89 6.34
CA ILE A 711 -27.50 -5.50 5.74
C ILE A 711 -27.41 -6.02 4.32
N ALA A 712 -27.73 -7.30 4.11
CA ALA A 712 -27.68 -7.92 2.79
C ALA A 712 -28.71 -7.29 1.85
N GLU A 713 -29.92 -7.01 2.36
CA GLU A 713 -30.98 -6.33 1.61
C GLU A 713 -30.58 -4.93 1.15
N THR A 714 -30.08 -4.08 2.07
CA THR A 714 -29.66 -2.70 1.78
C THR A 714 -28.55 -2.67 0.72
N ARG A 715 -27.65 -3.65 0.76
CA ARG A 715 -26.52 -3.77 -0.17
C ARG A 715 -26.87 -4.51 -1.45
N LYS A 716 -28.07 -5.08 -1.56
CA LYS A 716 -28.50 -5.98 -2.63
C LYS A 716 -27.52 -7.14 -2.83
N SER A 717 -27.04 -7.71 -1.72
CA SER A 717 -26.04 -8.77 -1.69
C SER A 717 -26.58 -10.06 -1.09
N THR A 718 -25.81 -11.16 -1.21
CA THR A 718 -26.18 -12.46 -0.64
C THR A 718 -25.87 -12.50 0.87
N PRO A 719 -26.84 -12.89 1.73
CA PRO A 719 -26.59 -13.09 3.16
C PRO A 719 -25.47 -14.09 3.44
N GLY A 720 -24.65 -13.83 4.46
CA GLY A 720 -23.54 -14.68 4.92
C GLY A 720 -22.25 -14.59 4.10
N VAL A 721 -22.29 -13.97 2.91
CA VAL A 721 -21.12 -13.85 2.02
C VAL A 721 -20.30 -12.61 2.36
N GLY A 722 -18.99 -12.77 2.52
CA GLY A 722 -18.08 -11.65 2.77
C GLY A 722 -18.06 -10.67 1.59
N LEU A 723 -18.13 -9.38 1.89
CA LEU A 723 -18.10 -8.32 0.87
C LEU A 723 -16.74 -7.65 0.88
N ILE A 724 -15.88 -8.07 -0.06
CA ILE A 724 -14.62 -7.40 -0.39
C ILE A 724 -14.88 -6.62 -1.67
N SER A 725 -14.91 -5.29 -1.57
CA SER A 725 -15.12 -4.43 -2.74
C SER A 725 -13.88 -4.50 -3.64
N PRO A 726 -14.02 -4.31 -4.97
CA PRO A 726 -12.85 -4.09 -5.83
C PRO A 726 -12.01 -2.92 -5.30
N PRO A 727 -10.68 -2.97 -5.38
CA PRO A 727 -9.84 -1.81 -5.06
C PRO A 727 -10.14 -0.60 -5.95
N PRO A 728 -10.22 -0.70 -7.29
CA PRO A 728 -10.57 0.44 -8.13
C PRO A 728 -12.08 0.62 -8.29
N HIS A 729 -12.45 1.83 -8.69
CA HIS A 729 -13.74 2.07 -9.35
C HIS A 729 -13.58 1.64 -10.82
N HIS A 730 -14.36 0.64 -11.28
CA HIS A 730 -14.25 0.13 -12.66
C HIS A 730 -14.75 1.11 -13.74
N ASP A 731 -15.35 2.22 -13.33
CA ASP A 731 -15.71 3.37 -14.14
C ASP A 731 -14.74 4.54 -13.96
N MET A 732 -13.56 4.33 -13.33
CA MET A 732 -12.53 5.34 -13.11
C MET A 732 -11.11 4.77 -13.27
N TYR A 733 -10.55 4.85 -14.47
CA TYR A 733 -9.19 4.41 -14.76
C TYR A 733 -8.20 5.54 -15.06
N SER A 734 -8.69 6.77 -15.17
CA SER A 734 -7.89 7.98 -15.26
C SER A 734 -8.68 9.22 -14.80
N ILE A 735 -8.04 10.39 -14.86
CA ILE A 735 -8.61 11.63 -14.35
C ILE A 735 -9.87 12.08 -15.11
N GLU A 736 -9.94 11.81 -16.42
CA GLU A 736 -11.09 12.09 -17.26
C GLU A 736 -12.30 11.21 -16.89
N ASP A 737 -12.06 9.97 -16.47
CA ASP A 737 -13.13 9.08 -16.01
C ASP A 737 -13.69 9.56 -14.66
N VAL A 738 -12.85 10.14 -13.80
CA VAL A 738 -13.30 10.83 -12.58
C VAL A 738 -14.21 12.01 -12.91
N ALA A 739 -13.82 12.82 -13.90
CA ALA A 739 -14.63 13.94 -14.36
C ALA A 739 -15.98 13.48 -14.95
N GLN A 740 -16.00 12.35 -15.66
CA GLN A 740 -17.24 11.75 -16.15
C GLN A 740 -18.16 11.34 -15.00
N LEU A 741 -17.65 10.65 -13.97
CA LEU A 741 -18.47 10.27 -12.82
C LEU A 741 -18.99 11.51 -12.06
N ILE A 742 -18.20 12.56 -11.93
CA ILE A 742 -18.67 13.83 -11.35
C ILE A 742 -19.85 14.38 -12.17
N SER A 743 -19.74 14.38 -13.49
CA SER A 743 -20.82 14.81 -14.39
C SER A 743 -22.07 13.97 -14.22
N ASP A 744 -21.93 12.64 -14.15
CA ASP A 744 -23.06 11.71 -13.98
C ASP A 744 -23.79 11.94 -12.66
N LEU A 745 -23.06 12.17 -11.57
CA LEU A 745 -23.65 12.45 -10.25
C LEU A 745 -24.38 13.79 -10.21
N LYS A 746 -23.83 14.84 -10.85
CA LYS A 746 -24.51 16.14 -10.99
C LYS A 746 -25.78 16.04 -11.84
N ASN A 747 -25.78 15.19 -12.86
CA ASN A 747 -26.98 14.93 -13.66
C ASN A 747 -28.03 14.11 -12.88
N ALA A 748 -27.60 13.20 -12.01
CA ALA A 748 -28.50 12.41 -11.18
C ALA A 748 -29.16 13.24 -10.06
N ASN A 749 -28.44 14.20 -9.48
CA ASN A 749 -28.95 15.12 -8.48
C ASN A 749 -28.33 16.52 -8.64
N PRO A 750 -29.01 17.45 -9.35
CA PRO A 750 -28.49 18.79 -9.60
C PRO A 750 -28.32 19.67 -8.36
N GLU A 751 -29.02 19.35 -7.26
CA GLU A 751 -28.99 20.12 -6.02
C GLU A 751 -27.86 19.68 -5.08
N ALA A 752 -27.33 18.46 -5.25
CA ALA A 752 -26.26 17.95 -4.41
C ALA A 752 -24.89 18.42 -4.90
N ARG A 753 -24.05 18.84 -3.95
CA ARG A 753 -22.62 19.07 -4.24
C ARG A 753 -21.89 17.74 -4.42
N VAL A 754 -20.92 17.67 -5.32
CA VAL A 754 -20.08 16.48 -5.52
C VAL A 754 -18.74 16.66 -4.79
N SER A 755 -18.39 15.63 -4.03
CA SER A 755 -17.24 15.58 -3.13
C SER A 755 -16.34 14.42 -3.52
N VAL A 756 -15.02 14.60 -3.52
CA VAL A 756 -14.08 13.49 -3.76
C VAL A 756 -13.18 13.30 -2.55
N LYS A 757 -13.21 12.09 -1.99
CA LYS A 757 -12.38 11.69 -0.84
C LYS A 757 -11.08 11.05 -1.31
N LEU A 758 -9.98 11.76 -1.06
CA LEU A 758 -8.60 11.36 -1.29
C LEU A 758 -7.91 11.00 0.03
N VAL A 759 -6.75 10.38 -0.06
CA VAL A 759 -5.87 10.14 1.08
C VAL A 759 -4.57 10.91 0.88
N SER A 760 -4.07 11.47 1.97
CA SER A 760 -2.79 12.18 2.02
C SER A 760 -1.65 11.28 1.53
N LYS A 761 -0.92 11.76 0.53
CA LYS A 761 0.34 11.21 0.01
C LYS A 761 1.10 12.33 -0.71
N VAL A 762 2.38 12.13 -0.98
CA VAL A 762 3.14 13.02 -1.86
C VAL A 762 2.48 13.08 -3.25
N GLY A 763 2.28 14.28 -3.77
CA GLY A 763 1.66 14.52 -5.08
C GLY A 763 0.14 14.54 -5.05
N VAL A 764 -0.50 14.46 -3.88
CA VAL A 764 -1.96 14.56 -3.75
C VAL A 764 -2.48 15.93 -4.24
N GLY A 765 -1.69 17.00 -4.14
CA GLY A 765 -2.08 18.32 -4.62
C GLY A 765 -2.23 18.37 -6.14
N ILE A 766 -1.37 17.66 -6.87
CA ILE A 766 -1.44 17.54 -8.34
C ILE A 766 -2.73 16.81 -8.74
N ILE A 767 -3.04 15.70 -8.05
CA ILE A 767 -4.27 14.93 -8.25
C ILE A 767 -5.50 15.80 -7.96
N ALA A 768 -5.49 16.53 -6.84
CA ALA A 768 -6.57 17.44 -6.46
C ALA A 768 -6.82 18.51 -7.54
N ALA A 769 -5.76 19.10 -8.11
CA ALA A 769 -5.89 20.05 -9.21
C ALA A 769 -6.57 19.45 -10.45
N GLY A 770 -6.23 18.20 -10.80
CA GLY A 770 -6.92 17.45 -11.86
C GLY A 770 -8.41 17.26 -11.58
N ILE A 771 -8.76 16.87 -10.36
CA ILE A 771 -10.16 16.61 -9.97
C ILE A 771 -10.98 17.92 -9.94
N VAL A 772 -10.39 19.03 -9.51
CA VAL A 772 -11.05 20.35 -9.55
C VAL A 772 -11.30 20.82 -10.99
N LYS A 773 -10.39 20.53 -11.93
CA LYS A 773 -10.65 20.76 -13.36
C LYS A 773 -11.81 19.91 -13.88
N GLY A 774 -12.05 18.73 -13.29
CA GLY A 774 -13.24 17.90 -13.47
C GLY A 774 -14.53 18.44 -12.84
N LYS A 775 -14.51 19.68 -12.32
CA LYS A 775 -15.66 20.40 -11.74
C LYS A 775 -16.23 19.75 -10.46
N THR A 776 -15.39 19.16 -9.61
CA THR A 776 -15.82 18.84 -8.23
C THR A 776 -16.11 20.11 -7.43
N ASP A 777 -17.03 20.03 -6.47
CA ASP A 777 -17.39 21.16 -5.59
C ASP A 777 -16.66 21.09 -4.25
N HIS A 778 -16.25 19.89 -3.85
CA HIS A 778 -15.65 19.61 -2.56
C HIS A 778 -14.54 18.54 -2.66
N LEU A 779 -13.52 18.66 -1.83
CA LEU A 779 -12.44 17.67 -1.67
C LEU A 779 -12.22 17.36 -0.20
N LEU A 780 -12.07 16.08 0.11
CA LEU A 780 -11.66 15.61 1.43
C LEU A 780 -10.27 14.98 1.34
N ILE A 781 -9.30 15.50 2.11
CA ILE A 781 -7.98 14.88 2.30
C ILE A 781 -7.97 14.12 3.62
N SER A 782 -7.98 12.78 3.55
CA SER A 782 -7.90 11.92 4.73
C SER A 782 -6.47 11.63 5.15
N GLY A 783 -6.18 11.74 6.44
CA GLY A 783 -4.90 11.31 7.03
C GLY A 783 -4.80 9.79 7.23
N MET A 784 -3.57 9.27 7.26
CA MET A 784 -3.25 7.85 7.47
C MET A 784 -3.82 7.27 8.77
N SER A 785 -4.02 8.11 9.79
CA SER A 785 -4.50 7.70 11.11
C SER A 785 -6.03 7.47 11.17
N GLY A 786 -6.74 7.60 10.03
CA GLY A 786 -8.17 7.35 9.90
C GLY A 786 -8.59 5.95 10.35
N GLY A 787 -9.83 5.82 10.85
CA GLY A 787 -10.37 4.55 11.36
C GLY A 787 -10.91 3.60 10.28
N THR A 788 -11.06 2.32 10.62
CA THR A 788 -11.74 1.32 9.78
C THR A 788 -12.46 0.26 10.60
N GLY A 789 -13.54 -0.32 10.06
CA GLY A 789 -14.20 -1.48 10.66
C GLY A 789 -13.45 -2.79 10.45
N ALA A 790 -12.75 -2.92 9.30
CA ALA A 790 -11.92 -4.06 8.94
C ALA A 790 -10.90 -3.66 7.86
N ALA A 791 -9.63 -4.01 8.07
CA ALA A 791 -8.56 -3.92 7.07
C ALA A 791 -7.38 -4.80 7.48
N LYS A 792 -6.45 -5.09 6.56
CA LYS A 792 -5.18 -5.72 6.91
C LYS A 792 -4.31 -4.79 7.76
N TRP A 793 -3.63 -5.34 8.77
CA TRP A 793 -2.78 -4.55 9.67
C TRP A 793 -1.67 -3.80 8.95
N THR A 794 -1.07 -4.42 7.93
CA THR A 794 -0.06 -3.78 7.08
C THR A 794 -0.53 -2.45 6.50
N SER A 795 -1.81 -2.34 6.12
CA SER A 795 -2.36 -1.13 5.51
C SER A 795 -2.74 -0.09 6.55
N ILE A 796 -3.26 -0.52 7.70
CA ILE A 796 -3.56 0.37 8.83
C ILE A 796 -2.27 1.07 9.29
N LYS A 797 -1.14 0.35 9.33
CA LYS A 797 0.12 0.86 9.90
C LYS A 797 1.02 1.58 8.89
N HIS A 798 1.04 1.16 7.63
CA HIS A 798 2.09 1.56 6.69
C HIS A 798 1.59 2.17 5.38
N ALA A 799 0.39 2.75 5.33
CA ALA A 799 -0.11 3.37 4.11
C ALA A 799 -0.77 4.72 4.37
N GLY A 800 -0.54 5.68 3.46
CA GLY A 800 -0.94 7.08 3.64
C GLY A 800 0.07 7.92 4.43
N LEU A 801 -0.13 9.24 4.42
CA LEU A 801 0.62 10.22 5.21
C LEU A 801 -0.27 10.93 6.24
N PRO A 802 0.31 11.63 7.22
CA PRO A 802 -0.42 12.60 8.05
C PRO A 802 -1.19 13.59 7.18
N TRP A 803 -2.37 14.02 7.65
CA TRP A 803 -3.21 14.93 6.87
C TRP A 803 -2.59 16.33 6.78
N GLU A 804 -1.74 16.71 7.74
CA GLU A 804 -1.02 17.99 7.75
C GLU A 804 -0.22 18.20 6.47
N ILE A 805 0.44 17.14 5.99
CA ILE A 805 1.24 17.15 4.76
C ILE A 805 0.32 17.32 3.54
N GLY A 806 -0.61 16.38 3.35
CA GLY A 806 -1.44 16.34 2.15
C GLY A 806 -2.42 17.51 2.05
N LEU A 807 -2.95 18.00 3.17
CA LEU A 807 -3.83 19.17 3.21
C LEU A 807 -3.07 20.43 2.79
N ALA A 808 -1.88 20.65 3.36
CA ALA A 808 -1.05 21.79 3.01
C ALA A 808 -0.61 21.75 1.54
N GLU A 809 -0.15 20.59 1.05
CA GLU A 809 0.23 20.40 -0.35
C GLU A 809 -0.96 20.67 -1.30
N THR A 810 -2.15 20.18 -0.95
CA THR A 810 -3.37 20.40 -1.73
C THR A 810 -3.74 21.87 -1.76
N HIS A 811 -3.76 22.53 -0.61
CA HIS A 811 -4.06 23.97 -0.52
C HIS A 811 -3.10 24.78 -1.38
N GLN A 812 -1.79 24.58 -1.20
CA GLN A 812 -0.74 25.29 -1.94
C GLN A 812 -0.86 25.06 -3.45
N THR A 813 -1.00 23.81 -3.87
CA THR A 813 -1.09 23.46 -5.30
C THR A 813 -2.31 24.10 -5.95
N LEU A 814 -3.47 24.08 -5.28
CA LEU A 814 -4.68 24.71 -5.80
C LEU A 814 -4.56 26.23 -5.88
N VAL A 815 -3.87 26.87 -4.93
CA VAL A 815 -3.60 28.32 -4.97
C VAL A 815 -2.67 28.64 -6.15
N LEU A 816 -1.56 27.92 -6.29
CA LEU A 816 -0.59 28.11 -7.37
C LEU A 816 -1.21 27.95 -8.77
N ASN A 817 -2.27 27.15 -8.89
CA ASN A 817 -2.98 26.92 -10.15
C ASN A 817 -4.24 27.78 -10.34
N GLY A 818 -4.56 28.71 -9.42
CA GLY A 818 -5.78 29.52 -9.50
C GLY A 818 -7.07 28.70 -9.43
N LEU A 819 -7.04 27.58 -8.72
CA LEU A 819 -8.15 26.63 -8.56
C LEU A 819 -8.76 26.64 -7.15
N ARG A 820 -8.09 27.24 -6.16
CA ARG A 820 -8.48 27.14 -4.75
C ARG A 820 -9.88 27.69 -4.45
N GLU A 821 -10.30 28.76 -5.13
CA GLU A 821 -11.62 29.38 -4.93
C GLU A 821 -12.77 28.54 -5.50
N LYS A 822 -12.47 27.51 -6.31
CA LYS A 822 -13.47 26.70 -6.99
C LYS A 822 -13.96 25.49 -6.18
N VAL A 823 -13.37 25.25 -5.00
CA VAL A 823 -13.58 24.01 -4.25
C VAL A 823 -13.49 24.27 -2.75
N ILE A 824 -14.30 23.56 -1.97
CA ILE A 824 -14.19 23.50 -0.51
C ILE A 824 -13.22 22.39 -0.12
N LEU A 825 -12.27 22.69 0.76
CA LEU A 825 -11.36 21.68 1.32
C LEU A 825 -11.82 21.19 2.69
N GLN A 826 -11.88 19.88 2.87
CA GLN A 826 -12.15 19.19 4.14
C GLN A 826 -10.99 18.27 4.51
N THR A 827 -10.81 18.02 5.80
CA THR A 827 -9.84 17.04 6.30
C THR A 827 -10.43 16.13 7.38
N ASP A 828 -9.86 14.93 7.50
CA ASP A 828 -10.12 13.98 8.58
C ASP A 828 -8.85 13.21 8.98
N GLY A 829 -8.88 12.54 10.13
CA GLY A 829 -7.76 11.72 10.63
C GLY A 829 -7.38 12.11 12.06
N GLN A 830 -7.94 11.39 13.04
CA GLN A 830 -7.70 11.60 14.48
C GLN A 830 -7.81 13.07 14.96
N ILE A 831 -8.64 13.88 14.30
CA ILE A 831 -9.07 15.20 14.80
C ILE A 831 -9.98 14.96 16.00
N LYS A 832 -9.61 15.49 17.17
CA LYS A 832 -10.26 15.17 18.46
C LYS A 832 -10.59 16.40 19.28
N THR A 833 -9.81 17.47 19.16
CA THR A 833 -9.96 18.67 20.00
C THR A 833 -10.21 19.91 19.14
N GLY A 834 -10.67 20.99 19.77
CA GLY A 834 -10.80 22.29 19.10
C GLY A 834 -9.46 22.81 18.55
N ARG A 835 -8.33 22.46 19.19
CA ARG A 835 -6.99 22.80 18.70
C ARG A 835 -6.69 22.14 17.36
N ASP A 836 -7.03 20.86 17.21
CA ASP A 836 -6.87 20.15 15.92
C ASP A 836 -7.67 20.83 14.81
N VAL A 837 -8.90 21.29 15.11
CA VAL A 837 -9.76 22.01 14.14
C VAL A 837 -9.12 23.33 13.71
N VAL A 838 -8.53 24.09 14.64
CA VAL A 838 -7.82 25.34 14.33
C VAL A 838 -6.61 25.06 13.45
N TYR A 839 -5.81 24.04 13.74
CA TYR A 839 -4.68 23.66 12.90
C TYR A 839 -5.11 23.23 11.49
N ALA A 840 -6.19 22.45 11.36
CA ALA A 840 -6.76 22.13 10.06
C ALA A 840 -7.16 23.38 9.28
N ALA A 841 -7.81 24.34 9.93
CA ALA A 841 -8.23 25.60 9.31
C ALA A 841 -7.03 26.43 8.84
N LEU A 842 -5.98 26.56 9.67
CA LEU A 842 -4.76 27.29 9.33
C LEU A 842 -3.99 26.65 8.16
N LEU A 843 -4.07 25.32 8.01
CA LEU A 843 -3.50 24.59 6.87
C LEU A 843 -4.41 24.60 5.62
N GLY A 844 -5.58 25.27 5.70
CA GLY A 844 -6.40 25.57 4.54
C GLY A 844 -7.70 24.78 4.41
N ALA A 845 -8.08 23.98 5.41
CA ALA A 845 -9.40 23.34 5.46
C ALA A 845 -10.50 24.34 5.83
N GLU A 846 -11.68 24.16 5.27
CA GLU A 846 -12.89 24.94 5.56
C GLU A 846 -13.93 24.12 6.33
N GLU A 847 -13.83 22.79 6.22
CA GLU A 847 -14.66 21.79 6.90
C GLU A 847 -13.76 20.73 7.55
N VAL A 848 -14.27 20.10 8.61
CA VAL A 848 -13.57 18.99 9.29
C VAL A 848 -14.51 17.85 9.57
N CYS A 849 -13.99 16.62 9.49
CA CYS A 849 -14.78 15.43 9.69
C CYS A 849 -14.29 14.60 10.88
N PHE A 850 -15.22 14.24 11.77
CA PHE A 850 -14.96 13.45 12.97
C PHE A 850 -15.49 12.02 12.80
N SER A 851 -14.62 11.03 12.93
CA SER A 851 -14.99 9.61 12.77
C SER A 851 -15.00 8.88 14.12
N THR A 852 -13.80 8.59 14.64
CA THR A 852 -13.63 7.82 15.87
C THR A 852 -14.22 8.51 17.10
N GLN A 853 -14.10 9.83 17.20
CA GLN A 853 -14.49 10.59 18.38
C GLN A 853 -16.01 10.53 18.67
N PRO A 854 -16.90 10.72 17.69
CA PRO A 854 -18.33 10.47 17.87
C PRO A 854 -18.65 9.04 18.31
N LEU A 855 -17.96 8.02 17.78
CA LEU A 855 -18.17 6.64 18.23
C LEU A 855 -17.76 6.43 19.70
N ILE A 856 -16.68 7.08 20.14
CA ILE A 856 -16.26 7.05 21.54
C ILE A 856 -17.31 7.73 22.42
N ALA A 857 -17.82 8.90 22.03
CA ALA A 857 -18.89 9.59 22.75
C ALA A 857 -20.17 8.73 22.87
N LEU A 858 -20.51 7.98 21.81
CA LEU A 858 -21.62 7.02 21.82
C LEU A 858 -21.35 5.76 22.67
N GLY A 859 -20.12 5.55 23.16
CA GLY A 859 -19.77 4.48 24.10
C GLY A 859 -18.65 3.54 23.65
N CYS A 860 -17.97 3.78 22.53
CA CYS A 860 -16.85 2.94 22.10
C CYS A 860 -15.72 2.97 23.13
N ILE A 861 -15.26 1.79 23.54
CA ILE A 861 -14.17 1.59 24.51
C ILE A 861 -12.85 1.16 23.86
N MET A 862 -12.70 1.36 22.54
CA MET A 862 -11.48 1.09 21.78
C MET A 862 -10.94 -0.36 21.89
N MET A 863 -11.83 -1.36 21.93
CA MET A 863 -11.43 -2.78 22.02
C MET A 863 -10.80 -3.35 20.73
N ARG A 864 -10.93 -2.65 19.58
CA ARG A 864 -10.40 -3.05 18.25
C ARG A 864 -10.86 -4.42 17.73
N LYS A 865 -12.08 -4.84 18.11
CA LYS A 865 -12.75 -6.07 17.64
C LYS A 865 -13.89 -5.80 16.65
N CYS A 866 -13.87 -4.68 15.94
CA CYS A 866 -14.96 -4.24 15.06
C CYS A 866 -15.23 -5.25 13.92
N HIS A 867 -14.17 -5.91 13.45
CA HIS A 867 -14.20 -6.92 12.39
C HIS A 867 -14.67 -8.30 12.87
N LEU A 868 -14.73 -8.55 14.18
CA LEU A 868 -15.10 -9.85 14.76
C LEU A 868 -16.59 -9.95 15.11
N ASN A 869 -17.37 -8.89 14.90
CA ASN A 869 -18.78 -8.81 15.28
C ASN A 869 -19.06 -8.94 16.79
N THR A 870 -18.04 -8.82 17.64
CA THR A 870 -18.11 -9.04 19.09
C THR A 870 -18.02 -7.74 19.90
N CYS A 871 -18.54 -6.63 19.35
CA CYS A 871 -18.50 -5.33 20.03
C CYS A 871 -19.33 -5.38 21.33
N PRO A 872 -18.72 -5.14 22.51
CA PRO A 872 -19.41 -5.32 23.80
C PRO A 872 -20.45 -4.22 24.10
N VAL A 873 -20.41 -3.11 23.34
CA VAL A 873 -21.22 -1.91 23.55
C VAL A 873 -22.21 -1.65 22.41
N GLY A 874 -22.44 -2.64 21.55
CA GLY A 874 -23.45 -2.55 20.49
C GLY A 874 -23.17 -1.56 19.35
N ILE A 875 -21.94 -1.07 19.21
CA ILE A 875 -21.56 -0.09 18.17
C ILE A 875 -21.14 -0.78 16.87
N ALA A 876 -20.12 -1.64 16.90
CA ALA A 876 -19.52 -2.23 15.71
C ALA A 876 -19.90 -3.71 15.55
N THR A 877 -21.20 -4.01 15.64
CA THR A 877 -21.75 -5.37 15.60
C THR A 877 -23.14 -5.40 14.95
N GLN A 878 -23.44 -6.52 14.31
CA GLN A 878 -24.74 -6.89 13.75
C GLN A 878 -25.40 -8.02 14.55
N ASP A 879 -24.74 -8.53 15.60
CA ASP A 879 -25.34 -9.46 16.56
C ASP A 879 -26.44 -8.76 17.36
N GLU A 880 -27.64 -9.34 17.35
CA GLU A 880 -28.83 -8.72 17.96
C GLU A 880 -28.70 -8.55 19.48
N GLU A 881 -28.10 -9.53 20.19
CA GLU A 881 -27.93 -9.46 21.65
C GLU A 881 -26.88 -8.43 22.04
N LEU A 882 -25.82 -8.29 21.25
CA LEU A 882 -24.82 -7.26 21.47
C LEU A 882 -25.34 -5.86 21.10
N ARG A 883 -26.17 -5.74 20.06
CA ARG A 883 -26.82 -4.46 19.69
C ARG A 883 -27.73 -3.92 20.78
N LYS A 884 -28.45 -4.79 21.53
CA LYS A 884 -29.25 -4.38 22.70
C LYS A 884 -28.43 -3.66 23.79
N LYS A 885 -27.10 -3.82 23.80
CA LYS A 885 -26.20 -3.14 24.75
C LYS A 885 -25.83 -1.73 24.32
N PHE A 886 -26.27 -1.28 23.14
CA PHE A 886 -26.05 0.09 22.70
C PHE A 886 -26.83 1.08 23.57
N THR A 887 -26.11 2.03 24.17
CA THR A 887 -26.66 3.04 25.08
C THR A 887 -26.39 4.47 24.61
N GLY A 888 -25.77 4.63 23.44
CA GLY A 888 -25.49 5.94 22.85
C GLY A 888 -26.76 6.68 22.44
N LYS A 889 -26.71 8.01 22.48
CA LYS A 889 -27.85 8.88 22.18
C LYS A 889 -27.45 10.04 21.25
N PRO A 890 -28.41 10.67 20.55
CA PRO A 890 -28.13 11.84 19.73
C PRO A 890 -27.82 13.12 20.51
N GLU A 891 -28.38 13.29 21.72
CA GLU A 891 -28.05 14.38 22.65
C GLU A 891 -26.61 14.25 23.15
#